data_AF-A0A811YG04-F1
#
_entry.id   AF-A0A811YG04-F1
#
_cell.length_a   1.000
_cell.length_b   1.000
_cell.length_c   1.000
_cell.angle_alpha   90.00
_cell.angle_beta   90.00
_cell.angle_gamma   90.00
#
_symmetry.space_group_name_H-M   'P 1'
#
loop_
_entity.id
_entity.type
_entity.pdbx_description
1 polymer ?
#
loop_
_entity_poly.entity_id
_entity_poly.type
_entity_poly.pdbx_seq_one_letter_code
_entity_poly.pdbx_strand_id
1 'polypeptide(L)'
;MSEAALRPAPCALRGDESRAGDRGFQDARRWEGVRLGRGSGLTCAAPGPRRLPGDPAGPGPPGRPVPRAPNAGEKFPGGGRLGLAGSGPGSGCGRSSAGPGAPPGRAGGNAPRPPPPPSLPPAAAAAALPRRGAALKGGTPPPGALAARAPRSLPLPCLRARRRGPPRRRPRRRRPAAADAAAAAASPAAADAAPGAAGGPGPRPPAPCPWRWLLLLALPAACSAPPPRPVYTNHWAVQVRGGPAEADRVAAAHGYLNLGQIGNLEDYYHFYHSKTFKRSTWSSRGPHTFLRMDPQVKWLQQQEVKRRVKRQVRSDPQALYFNDPIWSNMWYMHCGDKNSRCRSEMNVQAAWKKGYTGKNVVVTILDDGIERNHPDLAPNYDSYASYDVNGNDYDPSPRYDASNENKHGTRCAGEVAASANNSYCIVGIAYNAKIGGIRMLDGDVTDVVEAKSLGIRPNYIDIYSASWGPDDDGKTVDGPGRLAKQAFEYGIKKGRQGLGSIFVWASGNGGREGDHCSCDGYTNSIYTISVSSTTENGYKPWYLEECASTLATTYSSGAFYERKIVTTDLRQRCTDGHTGTSVSAPMVAGIIALALEANNQLTWRDVQHLLVKTSRPAHLKANDWKVNGAGYKVSHLYGFGLVDAEALVMEAKKWTAVPMQHMCVATTDKRPRSIPVVQTLRTTALTTACADHSDQRVGYLEHVVARITISHPRRGDLQIHLISPSGTKSQLLAKRLLDHSNEGFTNWEFMTVHCWGEKAEGEWTLEIQDMPSQVRNPEKQGKLKEWSLILYGTAEHPYTTFSSHQSRSRMLELSAPVLESPKSALSLPQTEVPEDEEDYTALSTHGSPSILQTSMCHPECGDKGCDGPKADQCLNCVHFSLGNVKTSRKCVSVCPLGYFGDTAARRCRRCYKGCETCSGRSPTQCLSCRRGFYHHQEMNTCVTFCPAGFYADESQKNCLKCHPSCKKCVDEPERCIVCKEGFSLARGSCIPDCEPGTYFDSELIKCGECHHTCQTCVGPSREECIHCAANFHFQDWKCVPACGEGFYPEEMPGLPHKVCRRCDESCLSCEGSSRKCSRCKVGFTLLGNTCITNHTCSNADETFCEMVKSNRLCERKLFIQFCCRTCLLAG
;
A
#
# COMPACT_ATOMS: atom_id res chain seq x y z
N MET A 1 -39.84 -47.90 18.17
CA MET A 1 -40.79 -46.78 18.04
C MET A 1 -40.29 -45.96 16.86
N SER A 2 -40.49 -46.42 15.63
CA SER A 2 -41.76 -46.48 14.85
C SER A 2 -42.02 -45.12 14.18
N GLU A 3 -42.29 -45.01 12.87
CA GLU A 3 -42.71 -46.07 11.93
C GLU A 3 -42.32 -45.81 10.45
N ALA A 4 -42.88 -46.64 9.56
CA ALA A 4 -42.79 -46.71 8.09
C ALA A 4 -43.13 -45.39 7.33
N ALA A 5 -42.98 -45.24 6.00
CA ALA A 5 -42.12 -45.84 4.94
C ALA A 5 -42.49 -45.15 3.59
N LEU A 6 -42.08 -45.75 2.44
CA LEU A 6 -42.54 -45.53 1.05
C LEU A 6 -42.00 -44.32 0.25
N ARG A 7 -41.65 -44.61 -1.01
CA ARG A 7 -41.55 -43.68 -2.15
C ARG A 7 -42.93 -43.64 -2.86
N PRO A 8 -43.24 -42.63 -3.69
CA PRO A 8 -42.95 -42.79 -5.13
C PRO A 8 -42.64 -41.49 -5.90
N ALA A 9 -42.37 -41.65 -7.20
CA ALA A 9 -42.44 -40.68 -8.29
C ALA A 9 -42.66 -41.50 -9.60
N PRO A 10 -42.88 -40.93 -10.82
CA PRO A 10 -43.19 -39.56 -11.22
C PRO A 10 -44.46 -39.52 -12.14
N CYS A 11 -44.43 -38.77 -13.25
CA CYS A 11 -45.36 -38.74 -14.40
C CYS A 11 -46.73 -38.03 -14.21
N ALA A 12 -47.48 -37.61 -15.25
CA ALA A 12 -47.23 -37.12 -16.63
C ALA A 12 -48.61 -36.84 -17.30
N LEU A 13 -48.65 -36.42 -18.59
CA LEU A 13 -49.86 -36.31 -19.46
C LEU A 13 -50.80 -35.12 -19.14
N ARG A 14 -51.63 -34.57 -20.05
CA ARG A 14 -51.60 -34.40 -21.54
C ARG A 14 -52.66 -33.36 -21.95
N GLY A 15 -52.54 -32.81 -23.16
CA GLY A 15 -53.64 -32.19 -23.92
C GLY A 15 -53.98 -30.72 -23.58
N ASP A 16 -54.75 -30.02 -24.43
CA ASP A 16 -55.03 -30.31 -25.84
C ASP A 16 -55.54 -29.09 -26.64
N GLU A 17 -55.65 -29.27 -27.96
CA GLU A 17 -56.54 -28.61 -28.92
C GLU A 17 -56.78 -27.06 -28.93
N SER A 18 -56.24 -26.44 -29.99
CA SER A 18 -57.02 -25.82 -31.09
C SER A 18 -57.26 -24.30 -31.20
N ARG A 19 -57.09 -23.82 -32.46
CA ARG A 19 -57.89 -22.82 -33.23
C ARG A 19 -58.08 -21.37 -32.70
N ALA A 20 -58.36 -20.36 -33.52
CA ALA A 20 -58.08 -20.05 -34.95
C ALA A 20 -58.63 -18.63 -35.25
N GLY A 21 -58.27 -18.03 -36.39
CA GLY A 21 -59.16 -17.06 -37.07
C GLY A 21 -58.76 -15.58 -37.05
N ASP A 22 -58.01 -15.21 -38.08
CA ASP A 22 -57.90 -13.91 -38.76
C ASP A 22 -58.77 -12.71 -38.32
N ARG A 23 -58.08 -11.58 -38.15
CA ARG A 23 -58.39 -10.34 -38.90
C ARG A 23 -57.17 -9.42 -38.95
N GLY A 24 -56.90 -8.83 -40.11
CA GLY A 24 -55.78 -7.89 -40.31
C GLY A 24 -56.20 -6.63 -41.05
N PHE A 25 -55.27 -5.67 -41.20
CA PHE A 25 -55.05 -4.63 -42.23
C PHE A 25 -53.89 -3.74 -41.67
N GLN A 26 -52.74 -3.52 -42.35
CA GLN A 26 -52.47 -2.64 -43.52
C GLN A 26 -52.57 -1.13 -43.21
N ASP A 27 -51.71 -0.23 -43.73
CA ASP A 27 -50.49 -0.36 -44.57
C ASP A 27 -49.66 0.96 -44.57
N ALA A 28 -48.39 0.91 -45.02
CA ALA A 28 -47.53 1.95 -45.64
C ALA A 28 -46.04 1.77 -45.23
N ARG A 29 -45.06 1.31 -46.04
CA ARG A 29 -44.53 1.67 -47.40
C ARG A 29 -43.39 2.71 -47.34
N ARG A 30 -42.30 2.67 -48.15
CA ARG A 30 -41.75 1.76 -49.21
C ARG A 30 -40.29 2.26 -49.51
N TRP A 31 -39.29 1.51 -49.97
CA TRP A 31 -38.98 1.04 -51.35
C TRP A 31 -37.72 0.12 -51.29
N GLU A 32 -37.76 -1.11 -51.83
CA GLU A 32 -37.11 -1.60 -53.08
C GLU A 32 -35.56 -1.71 -53.09
N GLY A 33 -34.93 -2.80 -53.58
CA GLY A 33 -35.46 -4.10 -54.03
C GLY A 33 -34.48 -5.02 -54.81
N VAL A 34 -34.99 -6.17 -55.27
CA VAL A 34 -34.53 -6.99 -56.45
C VAL A 34 -33.34 -7.99 -56.33
N ARG A 35 -33.68 -9.29 -56.18
CA ARG A 35 -33.21 -10.53 -56.92
C ARG A 35 -31.69 -10.90 -56.95
N LEU A 36 -31.23 -12.15 -57.19
CA LEU A 36 -31.81 -13.52 -57.35
C LEU A 36 -30.66 -14.56 -57.17
N GLY A 37 -30.93 -15.80 -56.73
CA GLY A 37 -29.92 -16.89 -56.79
C GLY A 37 -30.31 -18.22 -56.11
N ARG A 38 -30.18 -19.35 -56.82
CA ARG A 38 -30.24 -20.75 -56.30
C ARG A 38 -28.83 -21.17 -55.84
N GLY A 39 -28.57 -22.21 -55.04
CA GLY A 39 -29.40 -23.24 -54.39
C GLY A 39 -28.59 -24.56 -54.27
N SER A 40 -28.85 -25.40 -53.25
CA SER A 40 -28.05 -26.62 -52.87
C SER A 40 -26.57 -26.36 -52.49
N GLY A 41 -25.84 -27.23 -51.78
CA GLY A 41 -26.19 -28.46 -51.05
C GLY A 41 -24.96 -29.40 -50.87
N LEU A 42 -24.88 -30.11 -49.73
CA LEU A 42 -23.96 -31.24 -49.41
C LEU A 42 -22.43 -30.98 -49.26
N THR A 43 -22.01 -30.90 -47.98
CA THR A 43 -20.97 -31.73 -47.30
C THR A 43 -19.66 -32.20 -47.97
N CYS A 44 -18.60 -32.22 -47.13
CA CYS A 44 -17.40 -33.08 -47.12
C CYS A 44 -16.10 -32.61 -47.83
N ALA A 45 -14.99 -33.20 -47.36
CA ALA A 45 -13.59 -33.15 -47.83
C ALA A 45 -12.76 -31.87 -47.62
N ALA A 46 -11.73 -32.00 -46.75
CA ALA A 46 -10.41 -31.38 -46.94
C ALA A 46 -9.64 -32.17 -48.04
N PRO A 47 -8.57 -31.66 -48.71
CA PRO A 47 -7.53 -30.75 -48.20
C PRO A 47 -7.11 -29.62 -49.17
N GLY A 48 -6.02 -28.88 -48.85
CA GLY A 48 -5.30 -27.99 -49.80
C GLY A 48 -4.14 -28.72 -50.50
N PRO A 49 -2.99 -28.08 -50.79
CA PRO A 49 -2.74 -26.66 -51.11
C PRO A 49 -1.83 -26.48 -52.38
N ARG A 50 -1.64 -25.25 -52.90
CA ARG A 50 -0.54 -24.89 -53.82
C ARG A 50 -0.01 -23.46 -53.59
N ARG A 51 1.26 -23.21 -53.92
CA ARG A 51 1.96 -21.90 -53.87
C ARG A 51 2.71 -21.62 -55.19
N LEU A 52 2.97 -20.34 -55.45
CA LEU A 52 4.09 -19.68 -56.15
C LEU A 52 5.03 -20.48 -57.10
N PRO A 53 5.34 -19.93 -58.28
CA PRO A 53 6.70 -19.90 -58.87
C PRO A 53 7.45 -18.61 -58.43
N GLY A 54 8.77 -18.48 -58.34
CA GLY A 54 9.97 -19.32 -58.58
C GLY A 54 11.21 -18.42 -58.33
N ASP A 55 12.46 -18.65 -58.72
CA ASP A 55 13.32 -19.81 -59.07
C ASP A 55 14.75 -19.24 -59.42
N PRO A 56 15.87 -19.99 -59.55
CA PRO A 56 16.08 -21.44 -59.37
C PRO A 56 17.32 -21.85 -58.52
N ALA A 57 17.57 -23.18 -58.48
CA ALA A 57 18.79 -23.94 -58.10
C ALA A 57 18.81 -24.63 -56.71
N GLY A 58 19.03 -25.95 -56.71
CA GLY A 58 19.19 -26.85 -55.54
C GLY A 58 20.54 -27.61 -55.59
N PRO A 59 20.64 -28.91 -55.21
CA PRO A 59 19.64 -29.85 -54.64
C PRO A 59 20.15 -30.65 -53.40
N GLY A 60 19.29 -31.45 -52.74
CA GLY A 60 19.73 -32.47 -51.75
C GLY A 60 18.63 -32.99 -50.79
N PRO A 61 18.49 -34.31 -50.51
CA PRO A 61 17.33 -34.88 -49.81
C PRO A 61 17.52 -35.19 -48.30
N PRO A 62 16.44 -35.50 -47.53
CA PRO A 62 16.42 -35.48 -46.06
C PRO A 62 16.35 -36.87 -45.37
N GLY A 63 16.46 -36.91 -44.03
CA GLY A 63 16.09 -38.08 -43.22
C GLY A 63 16.07 -37.87 -41.70
N ARG A 64 15.03 -38.42 -41.03
CA ARG A 64 15.02 -38.83 -39.61
C ARG A 64 14.48 -40.27 -39.57
N PRO A 65 15.04 -41.15 -38.72
CA PRO A 65 14.21 -41.74 -37.67
C PRO A 65 14.97 -41.95 -36.33
N VAL A 66 14.33 -42.67 -35.41
CA VAL A 66 14.61 -42.88 -33.97
C VAL A 66 14.09 -44.31 -33.62
N PRO A 67 14.49 -45.05 -32.56
CA PRO A 67 15.69 -45.08 -31.70
C PRO A 67 16.39 -46.48 -31.61
N ARG A 68 17.44 -46.60 -30.76
CA ARG A 68 17.83 -47.75 -29.85
C ARG A 68 19.31 -48.17 -29.88
N ALA A 69 19.75 -48.72 -28.75
CA ALA A 69 21.06 -49.30 -28.43
C ALA A 69 20.98 -50.86 -28.54
N PRO A 70 21.95 -51.74 -28.12
CA PRO A 70 23.03 -51.53 -27.12
C PRO A 70 24.38 -52.30 -27.31
N ASN A 71 25.23 -52.21 -26.27
CA ASN A 71 26.21 -53.20 -25.75
C ASN A 71 27.63 -53.40 -26.35
N ALA A 72 28.61 -52.92 -25.55
CA ALA A 72 29.62 -53.71 -24.80
C ALA A 72 30.99 -54.15 -25.41
N GLY A 73 32.02 -54.11 -24.54
CA GLY A 73 33.36 -54.71 -24.69
C GLY A 73 34.48 -53.78 -25.18
N GLU A 74 35.73 -53.79 -24.67
CA GLU A 74 36.25 -54.09 -23.32
C GLU A 74 37.73 -53.59 -23.18
N LYS A 75 38.14 -53.16 -21.98
CA LYS A 75 39.53 -53.15 -21.39
C LYS A 75 40.77 -52.60 -22.17
N PHE A 76 41.32 -51.47 -21.65
CA PHE A 76 42.74 -51.24 -21.25
C PHE A 76 43.92 -51.31 -22.27
N PRO A 77 45.16 -50.84 -21.93
CA PRO A 77 45.57 -49.70 -21.09
C PRO A 77 46.70 -48.82 -21.70
N GLY A 78 47.06 -47.72 -21.02
CA GLY A 78 48.40 -47.11 -21.10
C GLY A 78 48.62 -46.05 -22.19
N GLY A 79 49.67 -45.24 -22.06
CA GLY A 79 50.02 -44.20 -23.04
C GLY A 79 51.44 -43.65 -22.88
N GLY A 80 51.93 -42.94 -23.90
CA GLY A 80 53.28 -42.35 -23.91
C GLY A 80 53.62 -41.52 -25.16
N ARG A 81 54.02 -40.26 -24.90
CA ARG A 81 54.86 -39.32 -25.69
C ARG A 81 55.75 -39.94 -26.81
N LEU A 82 56.18 -39.24 -27.89
CA LEU A 82 56.74 -37.86 -27.97
C LEU A 82 57.04 -37.40 -29.44
N GLY A 83 57.02 -36.08 -29.72
CA GLY A 83 57.88 -35.37 -30.72
C GLY A 83 57.38 -35.18 -32.18
N LEU A 84 58.03 -34.38 -33.05
CA LEU A 84 58.35 -32.92 -33.03
C LEU A 84 59.03 -32.44 -34.38
N ALA A 85 59.02 -31.11 -34.65
CA ALA A 85 59.64 -30.36 -35.79
C ALA A 85 59.00 -30.56 -37.20
N GLY A 86 58.98 -29.62 -38.18
CA GLY A 86 59.43 -28.20 -38.36
C GLY A 86 58.95 -27.69 -39.76
N SER A 87 59.33 -26.57 -40.40
CA SER A 87 59.99 -25.28 -40.04
C SER A 87 60.18 -24.39 -41.31
N GLY A 88 59.95 -23.07 -41.30
CA GLY A 88 60.16 -22.15 -42.47
C GLY A 88 59.99 -20.63 -42.15
N PRO A 89 60.54 -19.66 -42.94
CA PRO A 89 61.22 -18.50 -42.31
C PRO A 89 60.92 -17.05 -42.78
N GLY A 90 61.27 -16.09 -41.87
CA GLY A 90 61.42 -14.63 -42.07
C GLY A 90 60.66 -13.80 -41.00
N SER A 91 60.93 -12.51 -40.70
CA SER A 91 62.10 -11.58 -40.81
C SER A 91 61.72 -10.26 -40.07
N GLY A 92 62.58 -9.29 -39.67
CA GLY A 92 64.05 -9.15 -39.59
C GLY A 92 64.45 -7.73 -39.09
N CYS A 93 65.67 -7.54 -38.56
CA CYS A 93 66.30 -6.28 -38.05
C CYS A 93 65.69 -5.61 -36.78
N GLY A 94 66.42 -5.09 -35.77
CA GLY A 94 67.86 -5.05 -35.38
C GLY A 94 68.03 -3.99 -34.24
N ARG A 95 68.91 -4.04 -33.21
CA ARG A 95 70.33 -4.44 -33.06
C ARG A 95 70.72 -4.72 -31.58
N SER A 96 71.87 -5.40 -31.33
CA SER A 96 72.85 -5.29 -30.20
C SER A 96 72.40 -5.40 -28.71
N SER A 97 73.15 -6.01 -27.76
CA SER A 97 74.44 -6.75 -27.80
C SER A 97 74.84 -7.43 -26.45
N ALA A 98 75.53 -8.59 -26.54
CA ALA A 98 76.53 -9.17 -25.60
C ALA A 98 76.14 -9.69 -24.18
N GLY A 99 76.90 -10.70 -23.71
CA GLY A 99 77.01 -11.19 -22.31
C GLY A 99 78.35 -10.76 -21.67
N PRO A 100 79.02 -11.53 -20.76
CA PRO A 100 78.79 -12.89 -20.26
C PRO A 100 78.80 -13.02 -18.70
N GLY A 101 78.83 -14.24 -18.11
CA GLY A 101 79.12 -14.43 -16.67
C GLY A 101 78.91 -15.86 -16.10
N ALA A 102 79.74 -16.28 -15.12
CA ALA A 102 79.84 -17.65 -14.59
C ALA A 102 79.45 -17.76 -13.07
N PRO A 103 79.34 -18.98 -12.46
CA PRO A 103 79.01 -19.22 -11.03
C PRO A 103 80.32 -19.27 -10.15
N PRO A 104 80.43 -19.86 -8.91
CA PRO A 104 79.48 -20.60 -8.04
C PRO A 104 79.60 -20.41 -6.47
N GLY A 105 78.78 -21.17 -5.70
CA GLY A 105 79.18 -21.74 -4.38
C GLY A 105 78.75 -21.01 -3.08
N ARG A 106 78.97 -21.54 -1.85
CA ARG A 106 79.14 -22.95 -1.35
C ARG A 106 79.14 -23.00 0.21
N ALA A 107 78.51 -24.02 0.83
CA ALA A 107 78.50 -24.33 2.29
C ALA A 107 77.89 -23.24 3.22
N GLY A 108 77.50 -23.48 4.48
CA GLY A 108 77.35 -24.68 5.35
C GLY A 108 76.71 -24.25 6.69
N GLY A 109 76.31 -25.09 7.66
CA GLY A 109 76.31 -26.55 7.79
C GLY A 109 75.82 -26.97 9.21
N ASN A 110 75.76 -28.29 9.48
CA ASN A 110 75.62 -28.97 10.80
C ASN A 110 74.41 -28.69 11.72
N ALA A 111 73.71 -29.77 12.10
CA ALA A 111 72.92 -29.86 13.34
C ALA A 111 73.84 -30.17 14.55
N PRO A 112 73.36 -30.01 15.80
CA PRO A 112 73.01 -31.20 16.59
C PRO A 112 71.75 -31.03 17.49
N ARG A 113 71.66 -31.78 18.60
CA ARG A 113 70.47 -32.03 19.44
C ARG A 113 70.65 -31.44 20.90
N PRO A 114 69.75 -31.67 21.90
CA PRO A 114 69.52 -30.81 23.12
C PRO A 114 70.53 -31.11 24.28
N PRO A 115 70.45 -30.61 25.58
CA PRO A 115 69.28 -30.12 26.36
C PRO A 115 69.46 -28.83 27.29
N PRO A 116 69.22 -28.76 28.63
CA PRO A 116 68.03 -28.05 29.20
C PRO A 116 68.27 -26.92 30.29
N PRO A 117 67.50 -26.75 31.41
CA PRO A 117 66.94 -25.46 31.95
C PRO A 117 67.81 -24.80 33.09
N PRO A 118 67.46 -23.72 33.88
CA PRO A 118 66.16 -23.23 34.45
C PRO A 118 65.93 -21.68 34.28
N SER A 119 65.29 -20.82 35.11
CA SER A 119 64.85 -20.81 36.54
C SER A 119 63.77 -19.73 36.89
N LEU A 120 63.41 -19.62 38.19
CA LEU A 120 62.45 -18.72 38.90
C LEU A 120 63.18 -18.03 40.10
N PRO A 121 62.57 -17.22 41.02
CA PRO A 121 61.34 -16.38 41.02
C PRO A 121 61.68 -14.89 41.42
N PRO A 122 60.77 -14.06 42.01
CA PRO A 122 60.31 -14.12 43.42
C PRO A 122 58.76 -14.05 43.59
N ALA A 123 58.23 -13.89 44.82
CA ALA A 123 56.78 -13.94 45.12
C ALA A 123 56.32 -13.19 46.40
N ALA A 124 54.98 -13.09 46.59
CA ALA A 124 54.22 -12.57 47.76
C ALA A 124 54.25 -11.03 48.00
N ALA A 125 53.35 -10.39 48.75
CA ALA A 125 52.28 -10.83 49.69
C ALA A 125 51.09 -9.82 49.76
N ALA A 126 50.15 -9.97 50.71
CA ALA A 126 49.02 -9.03 50.92
C ALA A 126 48.59 -8.90 52.40
N ALA A 127 48.27 -7.68 52.90
CA ALA A 127 47.44 -7.45 54.11
C ALA A 127 47.02 -5.96 54.36
N ALA A 128 45.85 -5.82 55.00
CA ALA A 128 45.20 -4.73 55.78
C ALA A 128 45.88 -3.36 56.16
N LEU A 129 45.04 -2.29 56.14
CA LEU A 129 44.63 -1.32 57.22
C LEU A 129 45.50 -1.14 58.52
N PRO A 130 45.45 -0.01 59.32
CA PRO A 130 44.49 1.14 59.34
C PRO A 130 45.02 2.59 59.75
N ARG A 131 44.08 3.56 59.85
CA ARG A 131 43.94 4.68 60.87
C ARG A 131 44.92 5.90 61.02
N ARG A 132 44.30 7.10 60.86
CA ARG A 132 44.29 8.33 61.72
C ARG A 132 45.55 9.20 62.03
N GLY A 133 45.45 10.48 61.61
CA GLY A 133 45.91 11.70 62.34
C GLY A 133 47.30 12.27 61.98
N ALA A 134 47.66 13.53 62.26
CA ALA A 134 46.91 14.78 62.49
C ALA A 134 47.88 16.00 62.59
N ALA A 135 47.47 17.20 62.11
CA ALA A 135 47.88 18.55 62.61
C ALA A 135 49.38 19.01 62.43
N LEU A 136 49.76 20.31 62.37
CA LEU A 136 49.05 21.61 62.26
C LEU A 136 49.99 22.78 61.86
N LYS A 137 49.41 23.98 61.64
CA LYS A 137 49.97 25.35 61.43
C LYS A 137 50.35 25.73 59.99
N GLY A 138 49.93 26.90 59.46
CA GLY A 138 48.96 27.88 59.98
C GLY A 138 48.83 29.17 59.15
N GLY A 139 47.66 29.83 59.18
CA GLY A 139 47.37 31.12 58.52
C GLY A 139 45.86 31.38 58.32
N THR A 140 45.33 32.51 58.82
CA THR A 140 43.88 32.82 59.01
C THR A 140 43.70 34.28 59.47
N PRO A 141 42.48 34.86 59.63
CA PRO A 141 41.13 34.68 59.01
C PRO A 141 40.59 36.07 58.54
N PRO A 142 39.31 36.53 58.68
CA PRO A 142 37.94 35.91 58.71
C PRO A 142 36.93 36.56 57.69
N PRO A 143 35.61 36.24 57.67
CA PRO A 143 34.84 34.97 57.70
C PRO A 143 34.21 34.71 56.28
N GLY A 144 33.12 33.96 55.98
CA GLY A 144 32.23 33.02 56.69
C GLY A 144 30.81 33.56 57.04
N ALA A 145 29.69 32.80 57.09
CA ALA A 145 29.19 31.54 56.46
C ALA A 145 27.89 31.06 57.18
N LEU A 146 26.96 30.31 56.54
CA LEU A 146 26.16 29.17 57.11
C LEU A 146 25.08 28.57 56.17
N ALA A 147 24.46 27.43 56.54
CA ALA A 147 23.51 26.65 55.72
C ALA A 147 22.57 25.70 56.51
N ALA A 148 21.63 25.05 55.78
CA ALA A 148 21.01 23.72 56.00
C ALA A 148 19.55 23.54 56.55
N ARG A 149 18.92 22.45 56.05
CA ARG A 149 17.75 21.66 56.54
C ARG A 149 16.30 22.16 56.37
N ALA A 150 15.42 21.16 56.26
CA ALA A 150 13.95 21.14 56.43
C ALA A 150 13.61 20.12 57.57
N PRO A 151 12.36 19.84 58.01
CA PRO A 151 11.03 20.20 57.47
C PRO A 151 9.95 20.60 58.55
N ARG A 152 8.65 20.47 58.21
CA ARG A 152 7.40 20.56 59.05
C ARG A 152 6.75 21.97 59.19
N SER A 153 5.60 22.02 59.90
CA SER A 153 4.40 22.77 59.47
C SER A 153 3.56 23.45 60.57
N LEU A 154 3.05 24.67 60.29
CA LEU A 154 1.97 25.43 61.00
C LEU A 154 2.29 25.86 62.46
N PRO A 155 1.60 26.87 63.08
CA PRO A 155 0.26 27.42 62.79
C PRO A 155 0.11 28.98 62.77
N LEU A 156 -1.15 29.45 62.90
CA LEU A 156 -1.68 30.85 63.04
C LEU A 156 -1.45 31.44 64.47
N PRO A 157 -1.86 32.69 64.88
CA PRO A 157 -2.84 33.63 64.28
C PRO A 157 -2.65 35.20 64.41
N CYS A 158 -3.62 35.97 63.86
CA CYS A 158 -4.10 37.32 64.31
C CYS A 158 -3.24 38.60 64.06
N LEU A 159 -3.76 39.86 63.96
CA LEU A 159 -5.11 40.46 64.22
C LEU A 159 -5.35 41.83 63.47
N ARG A 160 -6.60 42.11 63.00
CA ARG A 160 -7.26 43.44 62.69
C ARG A 160 -6.67 44.34 61.56
N ALA A 161 -7.40 45.23 60.85
CA ALA A 161 -8.82 45.68 60.72
C ALA A 161 -8.90 46.66 59.49
N ARG A 162 -9.98 47.22 58.91
CA ARG A 162 -11.49 47.16 58.76
C ARG A 162 -11.80 48.07 57.51
N ARG A 163 -12.96 48.20 56.82
CA ARG A 163 -14.43 48.06 57.05
C ARG A 163 -15.07 47.44 55.76
N ARG A 164 -16.19 46.68 55.77
CA ARG A 164 -17.64 47.02 55.58
C ARG A 164 -18.00 47.81 54.28
N GLY A 165 -19.05 47.51 53.49
CA GLY A 165 -20.21 46.56 53.59
C GLY A 165 -21.55 47.28 53.20
N PRO A 166 -22.74 46.66 52.91
CA PRO A 166 -23.25 45.27 53.14
C PRO A 166 -24.07 44.61 51.95
N PRO A 167 -24.79 43.45 52.11
CA PRO A 167 -25.32 42.61 51.00
C PRO A 167 -26.79 42.04 51.12
N ARG A 168 -27.24 41.14 50.19
CA ARG A 168 -28.31 40.06 50.20
C ARG A 168 -29.08 39.98 48.84
N ARG A 169 -29.85 38.95 48.38
CA ARG A 169 -30.41 37.65 48.90
C ARG A 169 -30.75 36.67 47.71
N ARG A 170 -31.13 35.40 48.00
CA ARG A 170 -31.75 34.36 47.09
C ARG A 170 -33.24 34.13 47.48
N PRO A 171 -34.06 33.21 46.87
CA PRO A 171 -34.36 32.86 45.46
C PRO A 171 -35.90 32.70 45.18
N ARG A 172 -36.37 32.33 43.95
CA ARG A 172 -37.54 31.41 43.72
C ARG A 172 -37.81 31.01 42.25
N ARG A 173 -38.76 30.06 42.04
CA ARG A 173 -39.18 29.42 40.76
C ARG A 173 -40.44 30.07 40.16
N ARG A 174 -40.63 30.01 38.82
CA ARG A 174 -41.77 29.31 38.16
C ARG A 174 -41.64 29.21 36.62
N ARG A 175 -42.41 28.27 36.06
CA ARG A 175 -42.69 27.91 34.64
C ARG A 175 -44.20 28.17 34.40
N PRO A 176 -44.79 28.01 33.19
CA PRO A 176 -44.27 28.07 31.81
C PRO A 176 -45.24 28.85 30.86
N ALA A 177 -45.21 28.54 29.54
CA ALA A 177 -46.31 28.62 28.56
C ALA A 177 -46.65 30.01 27.95
N ALA A 178 -47.22 30.12 26.74
CA ALA A 178 -47.20 29.24 25.53
C ALA A 178 -47.89 30.00 24.36
N ALA A 179 -47.70 29.53 23.11
CA ALA A 179 -48.58 29.77 21.94
C ALA A 179 -48.70 31.24 21.43
N ASP A 180 -49.08 31.55 20.18
CA ASP A 180 -48.90 30.81 18.91
C ASP A 180 -49.05 31.77 17.69
N ALA A 181 -48.93 31.22 16.47
CA ALA A 181 -49.62 31.64 15.25
C ALA A 181 -49.39 33.04 14.60
N ALA A 182 -48.57 33.01 13.54
CA ALA A 182 -49.02 33.11 12.13
C ALA A 182 -49.30 34.46 11.41
N ALA A 183 -48.99 34.39 10.10
CA ALA A 183 -49.70 34.93 8.92
C ALA A 183 -49.63 36.43 8.54
N ALA A 184 -48.86 36.63 7.47
CA ALA A 184 -48.82 37.77 6.54
C ALA A 184 -50.15 38.21 5.89
N ALA A 185 -50.17 39.47 5.40
CA ALA A 185 -50.76 39.88 4.11
C ALA A 185 -50.15 41.23 3.65
N ALA A 186 -50.46 41.72 2.44
CA ALA A 186 -49.74 42.82 1.77
C ALA A 186 -50.60 44.02 1.32
N SER A 187 -49.99 45.22 1.35
CA SER A 187 -50.27 46.42 0.49
C SER A 187 -51.67 47.08 0.58
N PRO A 188 -51.95 48.27 -0.03
CA PRO A 188 -51.10 49.19 -0.82
C PRO A 188 -51.18 50.72 -0.46
N ALA A 189 -50.54 51.56 -1.29
CA ALA A 189 -50.94 52.92 -1.75
C ALA A 189 -50.67 54.23 -0.93
N ALA A 190 -49.77 55.05 -1.51
CA ALA A 190 -49.89 56.47 -1.96
C ALA A 190 -50.37 57.64 -1.06
N ALA A 191 -49.66 58.78 -1.18
CA ALA A 191 -50.16 60.17 -1.05
C ALA A 191 -49.18 61.19 -1.73
N ASP A 192 -49.68 62.29 -2.31
CA ASP A 192 -48.93 63.32 -3.06
C ASP A 192 -48.99 64.71 -2.39
N ALA A 193 -48.02 65.61 -2.67
CA ALA A 193 -48.16 67.09 -2.61
C ALA A 193 -46.97 67.86 -3.25
N ALA A 194 -47.24 69.03 -3.85
CA ALA A 194 -46.29 69.99 -4.49
C ALA A 194 -47.02 71.35 -4.75
N PRO A 195 -46.48 72.37 -5.46
CA PRO A 195 -45.13 73.00 -5.49
C PRO A 195 -45.16 74.56 -5.28
N GLY A 196 -44.03 75.27 -5.46
CA GLY A 196 -43.92 76.76 -5.50
C GLY A 196 -42.59 77.24 -6.15
N ALA A 197 -42.46 78.50 -6.61
CA ALA A 197 -41.43 78.88 -7.62
C ALA A 197 -40.81 80.31 -7.58
N ALA A 198 -39.65 80.43 -8.27
CA ALA A 198 -39.02 81.62 -8.93
C ALA A 198 -38.26 82.72 -8.11
N GLY A 199 -37.15 83.26 -8.69
CA GLY A 199 -36.53 84.55 -8.30
C GLY A 199 -34.97 84.68 -8.34
N GLY A 200 -34.45 85.85 -8.76
CA GLY A 200 -33.04 86.35 -8.70
C GLY A 200 -33.03 87.89 -8.97
N PRO A 201 -31.90 88.65 -9.18
CA PRO A 201 -30.47 88.31 -9.26
C PRO A 201 -29.41 89.32 -8.64
N GLY A 202 -28.11 88.94 -8.55
CA GLY A 202 -26.89 89.81 -8.55
C GLY A 202 -26.54 90.70 -7.32
N PRO A 203 -25.36 91.39 -7.23
CA PRO A 203 -24.12 91.38 -8.05
C PRO A 203 -22.79 91.04 -7.26
N ARG A 204 -21.61 91.55 -7.69
CA ARG A 204 -20.18 91.27 -7.27
C ARG A 204 -19.42 92.59 -6.92
N PRO A 205 -18.07 92.70 -6.65
CA PRO A 205 -16.88 91.77 -6.66
C PRO A 205 -16.01 91.92 -5.34
N PRO A 206 -14.63 91.85 -5.26
CA PRO A 206 -13.54 91.28 -6.10
C PRO A 206 -12.42 90.44 -5.37
N ALA A 207 -11.51 89.83 -6.19
CA ALA A 207 -10.03 89.60 -6.11
C ALA A 207 -9.19 89.42 -4.79
N PRO A 208 -7.97 88.80 -4.80
CA PRO A 208 -7.29 87.97 -5.84
C PRO A 208 -6.67 86.61 -5.34
N CYS A 209 -6.06 85.87 -6.28
CA CYS A 209 -5.23 84.64 -6.16
C CYS A 209 -3.83 84.89 -5.51
N PRO A 210 -2.92 83.88 -5.24
CA PRO A 210 -2.79 82.57 -5.93
C PRO A 210 -2.20 81.30 -5.21
N TRP A 211 -2.27 80.17 -5.96
CA TRP A 211 -1.42 78.95 -5.99
C TRP A 211 -1.40 77.87 -4.85
N ARG A 212 -1.63 76.61 -5.30
CA ARG A 212 -1.05 75.29 -4.90
C ARG A 212 -0.80 74.99 -3.39
N TRP A 213 -1.18 73.84 -2.83
CA TRP A 213 -1.10 72.46 -3.36
C TRP A 213 -2.29 71.57 -2.91
N LEU A 214 -2.45 70.39 -3.51
CA LEU A 214 -3.52 69.43 -3.25
C LEU A 214 -2.98 68.00 -3.13
N LEU A 215 -3.36 67.26 -2.07
CA LEU A 215 -3.20 65.80 -1.96
C LEU A 215 -4.20 65.21 -0.95
N LEU A 216 -4.71 64.00 -1.26
CA LEU A 216 -5.41 63.05 -0.38
C LEU A 216 -6.73 63.48 0.31
N LEU A 217 -7.88 63.09 -0.27
CA LEU A 217 -8.76 62.03 0.27
C LEU A 217 -10.11 61.95 -0.50
N ALA A 218 -10.35 60.84 -1.22
CA ALA A 218 -11.68 60.45 -1.70
C ALA A 218 -11.72 58.94 -2.03
N LEU A 219 -12.81 58.26 -1.66
CA LEU A 219 -13.08 56.85 -1.98
C LEU A 219 -13.90 56.75 -3.28
N PRO A 220 -13.69 55.71 -4.13
CA PRO A 220 -14.45 55.55 -5.36
C PRO A 220 -15.81 54.89 -5.14
N ALA A 221 -16.84 55.40 -5.83
CA ALA A 221 -18.11 54.69 -6.00
C ALA A 221 -18.00 53.57 -7.04
N ALA A 222 -18.84 52.54 -6.95
CA ALA A 222 -18.81 51.40 -7.85
C ALA A 222 -19.52 51.67 -9.19
N CYS A 223 -18.88 51.34 -10.31
CA CYS A 223 -19.48 51.36 -11.65
C CYS A 223 -19.84 49.94 -12.12
N SER A 224 -21.09 49.74 -12.54
CA SER A 224 -21.57 48.47 -13.11
C SER A 224 -21.28 48.35 -14.61
N ALA A 225 -20.76 47.21 -15.06
CA ALA A 225 -20.50 46.92 -16.46
C ALA A 225 -21.79 46.68 -17.28
N PRO A 226 -21.81 46.98 -18.60
CA PRO A 226 -22.96 46.76 -19.47
C PRO A 226 -23.25 45.26 -19.73
N PRO A 227 -24.51 44.89 -20.07
CA PRO A 227 -24.90 43.51 -20.32
C PRO A 227 -24.31 42.93 -21.62
N PRO A 228 -24.08 41.60 -21.69
CA PRO A 228 -23.55 40.94 -22.89
C PRO A 228 -24.56 40.92 -24.05
N ARG A 229 -24.05 40.98 -25.29
CA ARG A 229 -24.87 40.94 -26.52
C ARG A 229 -25.54 39.56 -26.69
N PRO A 230 -26.78 39.49 -27.24
CA PRO A 230 -27.44 38.23 -27.55
C PRO A 230 -26.72 37.46 -28.67
N VAL A 231 -26.84 36.13 -28.64
CA VAL A 231 -26.34 35.22 -29.68
C VAL A 231 -27.53 34.49 -30.28
N TYR A 232 -27.76 34.68 -31.57
CA TYR A 232 -28.85 34.08 -32.35
C TYR A 232 -28.47 32.69 -32.85
N THR A 233 -29.47 31.81 -33.01
CA THR A 233 -29.31 30.47 -33.60
C THR A 233 -30.06 30.35 -34.93
N ASN A 234 -29.91 29.23 -35.64
CA ASN A 234 -30.70 28.91 -36.83
C ASN A 234 -32.05 28.21 -36.52
N HIS A 235 -32.66 28.61 -35.40
CA HIS A 235 -33.98 28.16 -34.95
C HIS A 235 -34.89 29.38 -34.70
N TRP A 236 -36.18 29.23 -34.96
CA TRP A 236 -37.21 30.24 -34.78
C TRP A 236 -38.41 29.65 -34.03
N ALA A 237 -39.05 30.46 -33.20
CA ALA A 237 -40.40 30.21 -32.72
C ALA A 237 -41.34 31.07 -33.55
N VAL A 238 -42.42 30.48 -34.05
CA VAL A 238 -43.34 31.09 -35.02
C VAL A 238 -44.76 30.84 -34.56
N GLN A 239 -45.61 31.87 -34.51
CA GLN A 239 -47.05 31.65 -34.33
C GLN A 239 -47.73 31.61 -35.70
N VAL A 240 -48.30 30.47 -36.07
CA VAL A 240 -49.03 30.25 -37.32
C VAL A 240 -50.42 29.76 -36.97
N ARG A 241 -51.46 30.48 -37.39
CA ARG A 241 -52.84 30.05 -37.11
C ARG A 241 -53.33 29.04 -38.14
N GLY A 242 -54.14 28.08 -37.68
CA GLY A 242 -54.70 27.03 -38.54
C GLY A 242 -54.15 25.63 -38.24
N GLY A 243 -53.40 25.46 -37.15
CA GLY A 243 -52.87 24.17 -36.73
C GLY A 243 -51.66 23.66 -37.53
N PRO A 244 -51.19 22.44 -37.23
CA PRO A 244 -49.88 21.96 -37.68
C PRO A 244 -49.70 21.91 -39.21
N ALA A 245 -50.74 21.52 -39.95
CA ALA A 245 -50.67 21.39 -41.41
C ALA A 245 -50.44 22.74 -42.12
N GLU A 246 -51.02 23.83 -41.59
CA GLU A 246 -50.78 25.17 -42.13
C GLU A 246 -49.40 25.70 -41.73
N ALA A 247 -48.92 25.33 -40.53
CA ALA A 247 -47.54 25.59 -40.13
C ALA A 247 -46.51 24.85 -41.01
N ASP A 248 -46.77 23.59 -41.40
CA ASP A 248 -45.95 22.85 -42.35
C ASP A 248 -45.94 23.49 -43.73
N ARG A 249 -47.12 23.90 -44.24
CA ARG A 249 -47.26 24.62 -45.52
C ARG A 249 -46.47 25.92 -45.52
N VAL A 250 -46.58 26.71 -44.46
CA VAL A 250 -45.88 27.99 -44.29
C VAL A 250 -44.38 27.78 -44.09
N ALA A 251 -43.94 26.76 -43.35
CA ALA A 251 -42.52 26.44 -43.23
C ALA A 251 -41.91 26.13 -44.61
N ALA A 252 -42.49 25.18 -45.34
CA ALA A 252 -42.00 24.75 -46.64
C ALA A 252 -41.97 25.89 -47.68
N ALA A 253 -43.02 26.72 -47.72
CA ALA A 253 -43.12 27.85 -48.66
C ALA A 253 -42.00 28.89 -48.49
N HIS A 254 -41.48 29.07 -47.27
CA HIS A 254 -40.39 30.02 -46.97
C HIS A 254 -39.02 29.32 -46.78
N GLY A 255 -38.90 28.04 -47.13
CA GLY A 255 -37.64 27.27 -47.08
C GLY A 255 -37.25 26.74 -45.70
N TYR A 256 -38.15 26.78 -44.72
CA TYR A 256 -37.96 26.27 -43.37
C TYR A 256 -38.42 24.80 -43.24
N LEU A 257 -37.86 24.10 -42.27
CA LEU A 257 -38.37 22.84 -41.76
C LEU A 257 -39.15 23.11 -40.46
N ASN A 258 -40.42 22.71 -40.40
CA ASN A 258 -41.15 22.67 -39.14
C ASN A 258 -40.67 21.48 -38.30
N LEU A 259 -40.37 21.73 -37.01
CA LEU A 259 -39.99 20.71 -36.03
C LEU A 259 -41.14 20.41 -35.03
N GLY A 260 -42.35 20.88 -35.33
CA GLY A 260 -43.56 20.64 -34.54
C GLY A 260 -43.90 21.76 -33.56
N GLN A 261 -44.98 21.54 -32.80
CA GLN A 261 -45.52 22.50 -31.84
C GLN A 261 -44.60 22.67 -30.62
N ILE A 262 -44.49 23.89 -30.09
CA ILE A 262 -43.62 24.22 -28.95
C ILE A 262 -44.32 23.81 -27.65
N GLY A 263 -44.26 22.51 -27.34
CA GLY A 263 -44.92 21.92 -26.18
C GLY A 263 -46.44 22.09 -26.26
N ASN A 264 -47.05 22.58 -25.19
CA ASN A 264 -48.50 22.81 -25.09
C ASN A 264 -48.95 24.21 -25.57
N LEU A 265 -48.11 24.95 -26.31
CA LEU A 265 -48.47 26.26 -26.85
C LEU A 265 -49.19 26.12 -28.20
N GLU A 266 -50.52 26.26 -28.18
CA GLU A 266 -51.37 26.20 -29.38
C GLU A 266 -51.00 27.27 -30.42
N ASP A 267 -51.03 26.89 -31.70
CA ASP A 267 -50.57 27.69 -32.85
C ASP A 267 -49.08 28.15 -32.81
N TYR A 268 -48.25 27.73 -31.85
CA TYR A 268 -46.81 28.05 -31.81
C TYR A 268 -45.92 26.88 -32.24
N TYR A 269 -45.12 27.09 -33.29
CA TYR A 269 -44.31 26.08 -33.97
C TYR A 269 -42.82 26.41 -34.00
N HIS A 270 -41.99 25.37 -34.01
CA HIS A 270 -40.53 25.47 -33.97
C HIS A 270 -39.96 25.32 -35.39
N PHE A 271 -39.61 26.41 -36.05
CA PHE A 271 -39.05 26.36 -37.40
C PHE A 271 -37.52 26.36 -37.37
N TYR A 272 -36.92 25.53 -38.22
CA TYR A 272 -35.47 25.41 -38.42
C TYR A 272 -35.10 25.78 -39.86
N HIS A 273 -33.93 26.39 -40.06
CA HIS A 273 -33.44 26.71 -41.40
C HIS A 273 -31.99 26.27 -41.59
N SER A 274 -31.77 25.32 -42.52
CA SER A 274 -30.52 24.59 -42.68
C SER A 274 -29.36 25.42 -43.21
N LYS A 275 -29.63 26.48 -43.99
CA LYS A 275 -28.60 27.34 -44.61
C LYS A 275 -28.21 28.56 -43.76
N THR A 276 -28.71 28.68 -42.53
CA THR A 276 -28.40 29.82 -41.64
C THR A 276 -27.42 29.40 -40.53
N PHE A 277 -26.55 30.32 -40.10
CA PHE A 277 -25.50 30.00 -39.13
C PHE A 277 -26.05 29.55 -37.77
N LYS A 278 -25.54 28.41 -37.28
CA LYS A 278 -25.96 27.75 -36.02
C LYS A 278 -25.75 28.62 -34.77
N ARG A 279 -24.79 29.54 -34.82
CA ARG A 279 -24.57 30.63 -33.84
C ARG A 279 -24.16 31.89 -34.59
N SER A 280 -24.75 33.03 -34.26
CA SER A 280 -24.47 34.34 -34.85
C SER A 280 -24.59 35.44 -33.80
N THR A 281 -23.73 36.45 -33.85
CA THR A 281 -23.86 37.68 -33.02
C THR A 281 -24.85 38.70 -33.60
N TRP A 282 -25.42 38.40 -34.77
CA TRP A 282 -26.40 39.22 -35.49
C TRP A 282 -27.65 38.39 -35.83
N SER A 283 -28.84 38.98 -35.69
CA SER A 283 -30.08 38.39 -36.20
C SER A 283 -30.04 38.25 -37.73
N SER A 284 -30.64 37.20 -38.29
CA SER A 284 -30.64 36.95 -39.73
C SER A 284 -31.40 38.05 -40.48
N ARG A 285 -30.72 38.74 -41.40
CA ARG A 285 -31.28 39.72 -42.33
C ARG A 285 -31.06 39.20 -43.75
N GLY A 286 -32.13 39.01 -44.51
CA GLY A 286 -32.09 38.39 -45.84
C GLY A 286 -33.43 37.72 -46.18
N PRO A 287 -33.47 36.75 -47.11
CA PRO A 287 -34.73 36.08 -47.50
C PRO A 287 -35.51 35.46 -46.33
N HIS A 288 -34.80 35.01 -45.30
CA HIS A 288 -35.34 34.45 -44.06
C HIS A 288 -36.21 35.44 -43.25
N THR A 289 -36.17 36.74 -43.57
CA THR A 289 -37.03 37.74 -42.93
C THR A 289 -38.43 37.81 -43.57
N PHE A 290 -38.64 37.25 -44.78
CA PHE A 290 -39.94 37.28 -45.48
C PHE A 290 -41.02 36.40 -44.84
N LEU A 291 -40.65 35.41 -44.02
CA LEU A 291 -41.60 34.63 -43.21
C LEU A 291 -42.48 35.53 -42.32
N ARG A 292 -41.98 36.70 -41.88
CA ARG A 292 -42.77 37.68 -41.10
C ARG A 292 -43.84 38.43 -41.92
N MET A 293 -43.81 38.29 -43.25
CA MET A 293 -44.75 38.94 -44.17
C MET A 293 -45.85 37.97 -44.64
N ASP A 294 -45.76 36.69 -44.27
CA ASP A 294 -46.82 35.71 -44.55
C ASP A 294 -48.07 36.04 -43.72
N PRO A 295 -49.27 36.12 -44.32
CA PRO A 295 -50.48 36.53 -43.61
C PRO A 295 -50.88 35.59 -42.47
N GLN A 296 -50.40 34.34 -42.44
CA GLN A 296 -50.69 33.39 -41.36
C GLN A 296 -49.73 33.49 -40.19
N VAL A 297 -48.52 34.03 -40.41
CA VAL A 297 -47.50 34.23 -39.36
C VAL A 297 -47.88 35.45 -38.53
N LYS A 298 -48.49 35.21 -37.36
CA LYS A 298 -48.89 36.29 -36.44
C LYS A 298 -47.74 36.78 -35.56
N TRP A 299 -46.73 35.94 -35.35
CA TRP A 299 -45.54 36.28 -34.58
C TRP A 299 -44.33 35.45 -35.00
N LEU A 300 -43.12 36.01 -34.91
CA LEU A 300 -41.87 35.36 -35.31
C LEU A 300 -40.72 35.86 -34.43
N GLN A 301 -39.99 34.94 -33.77
CA GLN A 301 -38.75 35.25 -33.06
C GLN A 301 -37.65 34.23 -33.37
N GLN A 302 -36.55 34.72 -33.94
CA GLN A 302 -35.29 33.95 -34.00
C GLN A 302 -34.79 33.69 -32.58
N GLN A 303 -34.42 32.45 -32.28
CA GLN A 303 -34.09 32.04 -30.92
C GLN A 303 -32.70 32.53 -30.50
N GLU A 304 -32.65 33.10 -29.30
CA GLU A 304 -31.44 33.64 -28.67
C GLU A 304 -30.93 32.69 -27.59
N VAL A 305 -29.61 32.50 -27.51
CA VAL A 305 -28.92 31.73 -26.46
C VAL A 305 -28.94 32.53 -25.15
N LYS A 306 -30.04 32.40 -24.39
CA LYS A 306 -30.20 33.08 -23.09
C LYS A 306 -29.34 32.41 -22.01
N ARG A 307 -28.34 33.12 -21.48
CA ARG A 307 -27.53 32.67 -20.33
C ARG A 307 -28.39 32.55 -19.08
N ARG A 308 -28.83 31.32 -18.75
CA ARG A 308 -29.58 31.01 -17.52
C ARG A 308 -28.62 30.54 -16.43
N VAL A 309 -28.62 31.23 -15.29
CA VAL A 309 -28.00 30.76 -14.05
C VAL A 309 -29.13 30.35 -13.10
N LYS A 310 -28.97 29.24 -12.37
CA LYS A 310 -29.98 28.74 -11.42
C LYS A 310 -30.16 29.78 -10.30
N ARG A 311 -31.35 30.38 -10.22
CA ARG A 311 -31.68 31.33 -9.14
C ARG A 311 -31.63 30.57 -7.81
N GLN A 312 -30.83 31.05 -6.85
CA GLN A 312 -30.78 30.47 -5.52
C GLN A 312 -32.14 30.67 -4.83
N VAL A 313 -32.79 29.57 -4.48
CA VAL A 313 -33.72 29.55 -3.35
C VAL A 313 -32.87 29.76 -2.09
N ARG A 314 -33.37 30.51 -1.09
CA ARG A 314 -32.71 30.58 0.22
C ARG A 314 -32.83 29.24 0.94
N SER A 315 -31.90 28.33 0.65
CA SER A 315 -31.73 27.06 1.34
C SER A 315 -30.88 27.21 2.60
N ASP A 316 -31.20 26.37 3.58
CA ASP A 316 -30.52 26.13 4.86
C ASP A 316 -29.00 26.41 4.86
N PRO A 317 -28.47 27.26 5.78
CA PRO A 317 -27.03 27.53 5.89
C PRO A 317 -26.17 26.33 6.31
N GLN A 318 -26.75 25.15 6.57
CA GLN A 318 -26.02 23.89 6.80
C GLN A 318 -25.93 22.95 5.59
N ALA A 319 -26.43 23.36 4.42
CA ALA A 319 -26.32 22.58 3.18
C ALA A 319 -24.96 22.82 2.51
N LEU A 320 -24.10 21.79 2.48
CA LEU A 320 -22.91 21.79 1.61
C LEU A 320 -23.38 21.73 0.16
N TYR A 321 -23.13 22.80 -0.59
CA TYR A 321 -23.44 22.89 -2.01
C TYR A 321 -22.15 22.87 -2.83
N PHE A 322 -22.05 21.88 -3.69
CA PHE A 322 -21.00 21.74 -4.70
C PHE A 322 -21.60 22.12 -6.06
N ASN A 323 -20.82 22.84 -6.87
CA ASN A 323 -21.27 23.28 -8.20
C ASN A 323 -20.99 22.23 -9.31
N ASP A 324 -20.38 21.12 -8.92
CA ASP A 324 -19.81 20.09 -9.79
C ASP A 324 -20.93 19.19 -10.37
N PRO A 325 -20.92 18.92 -11.70
CA PRO A 325 -22.12 18.52 -12.44
C PRO A 325 -22.64 17.12 -12.11
N ILE A 326 -21.79 16.20 -11.64
CA ILE A 326 -22.18 14.82 -11.30
C ILE A 326 -22.38 14.66 -9.78
N TRP A 327 -22.17 15.72 -8.98
CA TRP A 327 -22.34 15.70 -7.53
C TRP A 327 -23.67 15.06 -7.08
N SER A 328 -24.78 15.35 -7.76
CA SER A 328 -26.10 14.77 -7.46
C SER A 328 -26.17 13.24 -7.51
N ASN A 329 -25.24 12.60 -8.20
CA ASN A 329 -25.22 11.16 -8.45
C ASN A 329 -24.31 10.41 -7.47
N MET A 330 -23.58 11.13 -6.60
CA MET A 330 -22.58 10.60 -5.66
C MET A 330 -23.22 10.00 -4.40
N TRP A 331 -24.09 9.01 -4.64
CA TRP A 331 -25.02 8.41 -3.68
C TRP A 331 -24.37 7.79 -2.43
N TYR A 332 -23.10 7.40 -2.55
CA TYR A 332 -22.26 6.80 -1.51
C TYR A 332 -21.65 7.85 -0.58
N MET A 333 -21.64 9.14 -0.97
CA MET A 333 -21.21 10.26 -0.12
C MET A 333 -22.39 11.04 0.48
N HIS A 334 -23.55 11.07 -0.19
CA HIS A 334 -24.74 11.78 0.28
C HIS A 334 -26.04 11.27 -0.36
N CYS A 335 -27.18 11.59 0.28
CA CYS A 335 -28.52 11.32 -0.23
C CYS A 335 -29.37 12.60 -0.16
N GLY A 336 -29.79 13.13 -1.31
CA GLY A 336 -30.58 14.37 -1.38
C GLY A 336 -32.09 14.22 -1.15
N ASP A 337 -32.63 13.01 -1.31
CA ASP A 337 -34.08 12.78 -1.37
C ASP A 337 -34.70 12.48 -0.01
N LYS A 338 -35.54 13.40 0.48
CA LYS A 338 -36.32 13.20 1.72
C LYS A 338 -37.38 12.08 1.64
N ASN A 339 -37.65 11.55 0.45
CA ASN A 339 -38.66 10.53 0.17
C ASN A 339 -38.08 9.17 -0.28
N SER A 340 -36.76 8.99 -0.36
CA SER A 340 -36.16 7.72 -0.79
C SER A 340 -35.59 6.91 0.38
N ARG A 341 -35.29 5.63 0.15
CA ARG A 341 -34.61 4.76 1.12
C ARG A 341 -33.10 5.00 1.20
N CYS A 342 -32.56 5.96 0.43
CA CYS A 342 -31.14 6.26 0.35
C CYS A 342 -30.60 6.73 1.72
N ARG A 343 -29.55 6.07 2.20
CA ARG A 343 -28.73 6.53 3.31
C ARG A 343 -27.26 6.29 2.99
N SER A 344 -26.49 7.35 2.82
CA SER A 344 -25.03 7.27 2.81
C SER A 344 -24.55 7.16 4.25
N GLU A 345 -24.46 5.93 4.77
CA GLU A 345 -24.08 5.70 6.18
C GLU A 345 -22.55 5.82 6.42
N MET A 346 -21.77 6.16 5.38
CA MET A 346 -20.34 6.51 5.45
C MET A 346 -20.06 7.93 6.01
N ASN A 347 -21.09 8.80 6.13
CA ASN A 347 -21.03 10.10 6.83
C ASN A 347 -19.92 11.10 6.39
N VAL A 348 -19.40 10.97 5.16
CA VAL A 348 -18.34 11.85 4.59
C VAL A 348 -18.70 13.34 4.70
N GLN A 349 -19.94 13.73 4.36
CA GLN A 349 -20.41 15.11 4.53
C GLN A 349 -20.34 15.63 5.97
N ALA A 350 -20.45 14.77 6.99
CA ALA A 350 -20.42 15.19 8.38
C ALA A 350 -18.98 15.40 8.90
N ALA A 351 -17.99 14.73 8.31
CA ALA A 351 -16.58 15.09 8.47
C ALA A 351 -16.27 16.44 7.78
N TRP A 352 -16.74 16.63 6.54
CA TRP A 352 -16.59 17.90 5.79
C TRP A 352 -17.21 19.10 6.54
N LYS A 353 -18.39 18.94 7.14
CA LYS A 353 -19.05 19.97 7.98
C LYS A 353 -18.26 20.35 9.25
N LYS A 354 -17.24 19.57 9.64
CA LYS A 354 -16.29 19.91 10.73
C LYS A 354 -14.99 20.54 10.23
N GLY A 355 -14.84 20.74 8.93
CA GLY A 355 -13.68 21.36 8.29
C GLY A 355 -12.62 20.39 7.75
N TYR A 356 -12.82 19.07 7.87
CA TYR A 356 -11.88 18.06 7.39
C TYR A 356 -12.13 17.73 5.93
N THR A 357 -11.10 17.82 5.09
CA THR A 357 -11.15 17.75 3.62
C THR A 357 -9.93 17.05 2.99
N GLY A 358 -9.04 16.48 3.81
CA GLY A 358 -7.81 15.79 3.41
C GLY A 358 -6.58 16.72 3.35
N LYS A 359 -6.70 17.95 3.84
CA LYS A 359 -5.72 19.00 3.60
C LYS A 359 -4.36 18.66 4.23
N ASN A 360 -3.29 18.90 3.46
CA ASN A 360 -1.89 18.62 3.82
C ASN A 360 -1.56 17.12 3.96
N VAL A 361 -2.44 16.20 3.55
CA VAL A 361 -2.15 14.76 3.48
C VAL A 361 -1.80 14.38 2.04
N VAL A 362 -0.82 13.49 1.87
CA VAL A 362 -0.35 13.01 0.57
C VAL A 362 -0.78 11.56 0.35
N VAL A 363 -1.58 11.33 -0.69
CA VAL A 363 -2.03 10.00 -1.13
C VAL A 363 -1.40 9.69 -2.49
N THR A 364 -1.06 8.42 -2.73
CA THR A 364 -0.67 7.94 -4.06
C THR A 364 -1.43 6.69 -4.46
N ILE A 365 -1.66 6.54 -5.75
CA ILE A 365 -2.35 5.40 -6.37
C ILE A 365 -1.31 4.49 -7.06
N LEU A 366 -1.16 3.25 -6.58
CA LEU A 366 -0.23 2.24 -7.16
C LEU A 366 -0.98 1.44 -8.22
N ASP A 367 -0.84 1.77 -9.51
CA ASP A 367 -1.78 1.29 -10.54
C ASP A 367 -1.26 1.45 -12.00
N ASP A 368 -2.15 1.57 -12.99
CA ASP A 368 -1.86 1.79 -14.42
C ASP A 368 -1.43 3.24 -14.78
N GLY A 369 -1.54 4.16 -13.83
CA GLY A 369 -1.10 5.56 -13.95
C GLY A 369 -2.18 6.57 -13.53
N ILE A 370 -1.84 7.86 -13.62
CA ILE A 370 -2.76 8.96 -13.30
C ILE A 370 -2.70 10.03 -14.39
N GLU A 371 -3.86 10.38 -14.97
CA GLU A 371 -4.00 11.48 -15.92
C GLU A 371 -3.80 12.82 -15.20
N ARG A 372 -2.53 13.20 -14.98
CA ARG A 372 -2.11 14.37 -14.18
C ARG A 372 -2.61 15.72 -14.71
N ASN A 373 -3.10 15.77 -15.95
CA ASN A 373 -3.70 16.94 -16.58
C ASN A 373 -5.24 16.85 -16.69
N HIS A 374 -5.86 15.83 -16.09
CA HIS A 374 -7.32 15.74 -15.97
C HIS A 374 -7.83 16.98 -15.21
N PRO A 375 -8.83 17.72 -15.70
CA PRO A 375 -9.23 19.01 -15.10
C PRO A 375 -9.63 18.93 -13.63
N ASP A 376 -10.08 17.76 -13.19
CA ASP A 376 -10.51 17.50 -11.82
C ASP A 376 -9.38 17.04 -10.89
N LEU A 377 -8.29 16.50 -11.44
CA LEU A 377 -7.13 16.04 -10.68
C LEU A 377 -6.01 17.08 -10.64
N ALA A 378 -5.80 17.85 -11.71
CA ALA A 378 -4.67 18.77 -11.87
C ALA A 378 -4.44 19.79 -10.74
N PRO A 379 -5.47 20.35 -10.04
CA PRO A 379 -5.26 21.22 -8.88
C PRO A 379 -4.65 20.49 -7.66
N ASN A 380 -5.05 19.23 -7.47
CA ASN A 380 -4.62 18.37 -6.36
C ASN A 380 -3.42 17.48 -6.72
N TYR A 381 -3.10 17.32 -8.00
CA TYR A 381 -1.97 16.52 -8.47
C TYR A 381 -0.65 16.92 -7.81
N ASP A 382 0.19 15.92 -7.60
CA ASP A 382 1.49 16.03 -6.96
C ASP A 382 2.53 15.14 -7.66
N SER A 383 3.49 15.77 -8.34
CA SER A 383 4.61 15.07 -8.97
C SER A 383 5.61 14.47 -7.97
N TYR A 384 5.69 15.00 -6.75
CA TYR A 384 6.51 14.42 -5.68
C TYR A 384 5.78 13.30 -4.91
N ALA A 385 4.48 13.08 -5.16
CA ALA A 385 3.78 11.84 -4.84
C ALA A 385 3.81 10.79 -5.98
N SER A 386 4.44 11.11 -7.13
CA SER A 386 4.29 10.34 -8.38
C SER A 386 5.59 9.83 -9.02
N TYR A 387 5.50 8.77 -9.82
CA TYR A 387 6.60 8.18 -10.61
C TYR A 387 6.06 7.23 -11.69
N ASP A 388 6.83 6.94 -12.73
CA ASP A 388 6.56 5.82 -13.64
C ASP A 388 7.65 4.75 -13.49
N VAL A 389 7.27 3.57 -12.98
CA VAL A 389 8.17 2.42 -12.78
C VAL A 389 8.29 1.59 -14.07
N ASN A 390 7.28 1.60 -14.94
CA ASN A 390 7.33 0.92 -16.24
C ASN A 390 8.20 1.71 -17.24
N GLY A 391 8.02 3.03 -17.31
CA GLY A 391 8.86 3.97 -18.10
C GLY A 391 10.19 4.33 -17.44
N ASN A 392 10.32 4.16 -16.13
CA ASN A 392 11.47 4.58 -15.30
C ASN A 392 11.73 6.10 -15.37
N ASP A 393 10.67 6.90 -15.25
CA ASP A 393 10.73 8.37 -15.24
C ASP A 393 9.73 9.00 -14.24
N TYR A 394 9.50 10.32 -14.32
CA TYR A 394 8.72 11.09 -13.34
C TYR A 394 7.28 11.43 -13.79
N ASP A 395 6.86 10.99 -14.97
CA ASP A 395 5.54 11.27 -15.54
C ASP A 395 4.63 10.03 -15.49
N PRO A 396 3.77 9.87 -14.46
CA PRO A 396 2.90 8.70 -14.29
C PRO A 396 1.71 8.67 -15.28
N SER A 397 1.77 9.43 -16.37
CA SER A 397 0.66 9.55 -17.33
C SER A 397 0.34 8.18 -17.95
N PRO A 398 -0.93 7.74 -18.00
CA PRO A 398 -1.29 6.47 -18.60
C PRO A 398 -1.01 6.44 -20.10
N ARG A 399 -0.62 5.28 -20.62
CA ARG A 399 -0.53 5.04 -22.07
C ARG A 399 -1.94 5.01 -22.68
N TYR A 400 -2.20 5.92 -23.62
CA TYR A 400 -3.49 6.04 -24.30
C TYR A 400 -3.59 5.11 -25.52
N ASP A 401 -4.61 4.26 -25.55
CA ASP A 401 -4.91 3.31 -26.64
C ASP A 401 -6.42 3.26 -26.96
N ALA A 402 -6.81 2.42 -27.92
CA ALA A 402 -8.20 2.28 -28.34
C ALA A 402 -9.09 1.56 -27.31
N SER A 403 -8.52 0.63 -26.55
CA SER A 403 -9.14 -0.10 -25.44
C SER A 403 -9.46 0.83 -24.26
N ASN A 404 -8.59 1.81 -24.01
CA ASN A 404 -8.49 2.55 -22.77
C ASN A 404 -8.31 1.56 -21.61
N GLU A 405 -7.35 0.63 -21.73
CA GLU A 405 -7.03 -0.29 -20.63
C GLU A 405 -6.54 0.50 -19.40
N ASN A 406 -5.54 1.36 -19.61
CA ASN A 406 -4.88 2.19 -18.60
C ASN A 406 -5.74 3.40 -18.15
N LYS A 407 -6.87 3.15 -17.47
CA LYS A 407 -7.82 4.16 -16.97
C LYS A 407 -8.12 4.03 -15.48
N HIS A 408 -7.65 2.96 -14.85
CA HIS A 408 -8.07 2.48 -13.54
C HIS A 408 -7.48 3.34 -12.42
N GLY A 409 -6.18 3.64 -12.44
CA GLY A 409 -5.55 4.54 -11.47
C GLY A 409 -6.09 5.97 -11.56
N THR A 410 -6.44 6.42 -12.78
CA THR A 410 -7.09 7.72 -13.02
C THR A 410 -8.52 7.78 -12.44
N ARG A 411 -9.24 6.66 -12.37
CA ARG A 411 -10.55 6.57 -11.72
C ARG A 411 -10.43 6.55 -10.19
N CYS A 412 -9.52 5.73 -9.68
CA CYS A 412 -9.20 5.64 -8.25
C CYS A 412 -8.76 7.00 -7.67
N ALA A 413 -7.93 7.75 -8.41
CA ALA A 413 -7.45 9.08 -8.00
C ALA A 413 -8.59 10.10 -7.78
N GLY A 414 -9.66 10.04 -8.59
CA GLY A 414 -10.83 10.91 -8.45
C GLY A 414 -11.63 10.64 -7.19
N GLU A 415 -11.79 9.37 -6.83
CA GLU A 415 -12.51 8.99 -5.60
C GLU A 415 -11.83 9.51 -4.34
N VAL A 416 -10.49 9.51 -4.34
CA VAL A 416 -9.70 10.16 -3.28
C VAL A 416 -9.82 11.68 -3.36
N ALA A 417 -9.44 12.30 -4.48
CA ALA A 417 -9.03 13.71 -4.51
C ALA A 417 -9.44 14.50 -5.77
N ALA A 418 -10.54 14.15 -6.44
CA ALA A 418 -11.20 15.06 -7.38
C ALA A 418 -11.51 16.42 -6.71
N SER A 419 -11.39 17.52 -7.47
CA SER A 419 -11.32 18.89 -6.96
C SER A 419 -12.70 19.52 -6.81
N ALA A 420 -13.07 19.86 -5.58
CA ALA A 420 -14.36 20.49 -5.30
C ALA A 420 -14.56 21.87 -5.95
N ASN A 421 -15.79 22.13 -6.40
CA ASN A 421 -16.31 23.42 -6.88
C ASN A 421 -15.63 23.98 -8.15
N ASN A 422 -15.06 23.13 -9.00
CA ASN A 422 -14.46 23.49 -10.28
C ASN A 422 -15.49 23.50 -11.45
N SER A 423 -16.74 23.09 -11.20
CA SER A 423 -17.84 22.95 -12.17
C SER A 423 -17.61 21.85 -13.22
N TYR A 424 -16.83 20.84 -12.84
CA TYR A 424 -16.40 19.74 -13.67
C TYR A 424 -16.51 18.41 -12.88
N CYS A 425 -16.86 17.32 -13.56
CA CYS A 425 -16.98 15.98 -12.99
C CYS A 425 -17.61 15.85 -11.57
N ILE A 426 -16.81 15.51 -10.55
CA ILE A 426 -17.24 14.97 -9.25
C ILE A 426 -16.56 15.72 -8.07
N VAL A 427 -16.55 15.14 -6.87
CA VAL A 427 -15.83 15.65 -5.69
C VAL A 427 -15.18 14.48 -4.95
N GLY A 428 -13.86 14.50 -4.75
CA GLY A 428 -13.16 13.45 -4.02
C GLY A 428 -13.49 13.44 -2.53
N ILE A 429 -13.41 12.28 -1.86
CA ILE A 429 -13.64 12.20 -0.40
C ILE A 429 -12.72 13.15 0.36
N ALA A 430 -11.48 13.27 -0.10
CA ALA A 430 -10.42 14.12 0.40
C ALA A 430 -10.03 15.18 -0.66
N TYR A 431 -11.02 15.97 -1.12
CA TYR A 431 -10.88 16.95 -2.21
C TYR A 431 -9.87 18.10 -2.02
N ASN A 432 -9.17 18.18 -0.88
CA ASN A 432 -8.03 19.09 -0.63
C ASN A 432 -6.71 18.34 -0.32
N ALA A 433 -6.68 17.01 -0.43
CA ALA A 433 -5.46 16.22 -0.31
C ALA A 433 -4.57 16.38 -1.56
N LYS A 434 -3.31 16.00 -1.43
CA LYS A 434 -2.41 15.83 -2.57
C LYS A 434 -2.49 14.41 -3.09
N ILE A 435 -2.56 14.28 -4.42
CA ILE A 435 -2.77 13.01 -5.11
C ILE A 435 -1.67 12.76 -6.13
N GLY A 436 -0.94 11.67 -5.92
CA GLY A 436 0.00 11.12 -6.89
C GLY A 436 -0.50 9.84 -7.54
N GLY A 437 0.25 9.38 -8.52
CA GLY A 437 0.11 8.05 -9.09
C GLY A 437 1.49 7.46 -9.35
N ILE A 438 1.61 6.16 -9.14
CA ILE A 438 2.79 5.37 -9.47
C ILE A 438 2.35 4.37 -10.52
N ARG A 439 2.74 4.63 -11.78
CA ARG A 439 2.47 3.75 -12.91
C ARG A 439 3.39 2.54 -12.80
N MET A 440 2.79 1.37 -12.56
CA MET A 440 3.51 0.11 -12.37
C MET A 440 2.82 -1.12 -12.98
N LEU A 441 1.52 -1.05 -13.31
CA LEU A 441 0.77 -2.13 -13.95
C LEU A 441 0.82 -2.14 -15.50
N ASP A 442 1.31 -1.07 -16.15
CA ASP A 442 1.35 -0.97 -17.62
C ASP A 442 2.66 -1.58 -18.17
N GLY A 443 2.91 -2.84 -17.83
CA GLY A 443 4.12 -3.60 -18.18
C GLY A 443 4.34 -4.82 -17.28
N ASP A 444 5.48 -5.48 -17.41
CA ASP A 444 5.82 -6.69 -16.65
C ASP A 444 5.98 -6.38 -15.14
N VAL A 445 4.99 -6.77 -14.34
CA VAL A 445 5.04 -6.66 -12.87
C VAL A 445 5.97 -7.73 -12.29
N THR A 446 6.86 -7.32 -11.37
CA THR A 446 7.86 -8.19 -10.72
C THR A 446 8.13 -7.71 -9.29
N ASP A 447 8.70 -8.58 -8.43
CA ASP A 447 9.12 -8.25 -7.05
C ASP A 447 9.95 -6.95 -6.96
N VAL A 448 10.74 -6.63 -7.99
CA VAL A 448 11.51 -5.37 -8.07
C VAL A 448 10.61 -4.16 -8.39
N VAL A 449 9.64 -4.31 -9.30
CA VAL A 449 8.66 -3.26 -9.66
C VAL A 449 7.73 -2.98 -8.48
N GLU A 450 7.22 -4.02 -7.82
CA GLU A 450 6.37 -3.94 -6.63
C GLU A 450 7.11 -3.28 -5.45
N ALA A 451 8.32 -3.75 -5.14
CA ALA A 451 9.15 -3.19 -4.07
C ALA A 451 9.56 -1.73 -4.32
N LYS A 452 9.88 -1.35 -5.56
CA LYS A 452 10.09 0.05 -5.95
C LYS A 452 8.82 0.86 -5.68
N SER A 453 7.67 0.38 -6.15
CA SER A 453 6.38 1.07 -6.05
C SER A 453 5.98 1.35 -4.60
N LEU A 454 6.05 0.32 -3.75
CA LEU A 454 5.83 0.40 -2.30
C LEU A 454 6.87 1.27 -1.58
N GLY A 455 8.09 1.36 -2.13
CA GLY A 455 9.23 2.07 -1.56
C GLY A 455 9.42 3.53 -2.02
N ILE A 456 8.59 4.07 -2.91
CA ILE A 456 8.73 5.45 -3.40
C ILE A 456 8.37 6.45 -2.29
N ARG A 457 9.36 7.25 -1.86
CA ARG A 457 9.23 8.44 -0.99
C ARG A 457 8.35 8.24 0.26
N PRO A 458 8.55 7.18 1.08
CA PRO A 458 7.68 6.88 2.23
C PRO A 458 7.74 7.89 3.38
N ASN A 459 8.66 8.85 3.36
CA ASN A 459 8.68 9.98 4.30
C ASN A 459 7.90 11.22 3.81
N TYR A 460 7.30 11.15 2.61
CA TYR A 460 6.48 12.21 2.03
C TYR A 460 5.04 11.75 1.78
N ILE A 461 4.88 10.54 1.24
CA ILE A 461 3.57 9.94 0.98
C ILE A 461 3.03 9.34 2.28
N ASP A 462 1.84 9.79 2.71
CA ASP A 462 1.16 9.24 3.89
C ASP A 462 0.48 7.91 3.57
N ILE A 463 -0.28 7.87 2.47
CA ILE A 463 -1.19 6.76 2.14
C ILE A 463 -0.90 6.25 0.72
N TYR A 464 -0.79 4.93 0.61
CA TYR A 464 -0.69 4.19 -0.64
C TYR A 464 -1.98 3.41 -0.85
N SER A 465 -2.71 3.70 -1.91
CA SER A 465 -3.89 2.92 -2.32
C SER A 465 -3.50 2.00 -3.47
N ALA A 466 -3.82 0.71 -3.36
CA ALA A 466 -3.57 -0.31 -4.37
C ALA A 466 -4.80 -1.21 -4.53
N SER A 467 -4.92 -1.82 -5.71
CA SER A 467 -6.08 -2.63 -6.08
C SER A 467 -5.72 -3.73 -7.07
N TRP A 468 -4.53 -4.29 -6.89
CA TRP A 468 -3.92 -5.38 -7.65
C TRP A 468 -3.39 -6.45 -6.70
N GLY A 469 -3.18 -7.66 -7.23
CA GLY A 469 -2.71 -8.83 -6.51
C GLY A 469 -2.45 -9.97 -7.49
N PRO A 470 -2.52 -11.23 -7.05
CA PRO A 470 -2.56 -12.41 -7.93
C PRO A 470 -3.80 -12.42 -8.83
N ASP A 471 -3.89 -13.39 -9.75
CA ASP A 471 -5.10 -13.62 -10.54
C ASP A 471 -6.30 -13.99 -9.63
N ASP A 472 -7.36 -13.16 -9.65
CA ASP A 472 -8.66 -13.31 -8.96
C ASP A 472 -9.49 -14.52 -9.51
N ASP A 473 -8.93 -15.73 -9.51
CA ASP A 473 -9.32 -16.83 -10.42
C ASP A 473 -9.84 -18.12 -9.76
N GLY A 474 -9.91 -18.18 -8.44
CA GLY A 474 -10.39 -19.33 -7.67
C GLY A 474 -9.40 -20.50 -7.56
N LYS A 475 -8.15 -20.35 -8.04
CA LYS A 475 -7.11 -21.42 -8.06
C LYS A 475 -5.71 -20.95 -7.61
N THR A 476 -5.37 -19.69 -7.80
CA THR A 476 -4.04 -19.13 -7.55
C THR A 476 -3.77 -18.95 -6.05
N VAL A 477 -2.52 -19.02 -5.61
CA VAL A 477 -2.09 -18.73 -4.22
C VAL A 477 -0.71 -18.10 -4.33
N ASP A 478 -0.64 -16.77 -4.19
CA ASP A 478 0.62 -16.02 -4.33
C ASP A 478 0.53 -14.68 -3.56
N GLY A 479 1.63 -13.95 -3.47
CA GLY A 479 1.68 -12.68 -2.73
C GLY A 479 3.03 -11.97 -2.82
N PRO A 480 3.31 -11.02 -1.90
CA PRO A 480 4.52 -10.21 -1.97
C PRO A 480 5.78 -11.05 -1.93
N GLY A 481 6.60 -10.89 -2.98
CA GLY A 481 7.95 -11.43 -3.07
C GLY A 481 8.88 -10.91 -1.97
N ARG A 482 10.15 -11.33 -2.03
CA ARG A 482 11.11 -11.04 -0.96
C ARG A 482 11.35 -9.53 -0.83
N LEU A 483 11.40 -8.81 -1.95
CA LEU A 483 11.64 -7.38 -1.97
C LEU A 483 10.36 -6.61 -1.61
N ALA A 484 9.19 -7.01 -2.12
CA ALA A 484 7.90 -6.41 -1.79
C ALA A 484 7.58 -6.53 -0.29
N LYS A 485 7.80 -7.70 0.32
CA LYS A 485 7.65 -7.91 1.77
C LYS A 485 8.64 -7.05 2.58
N GLN A 486 9.87 -6.86 2.09
CA GLN A 486 10.83 -5.92 2.68
C GLN A 486 10.43 -4.45 2.50
N ALA A 487 9.79 -4.08 1.39
CA ALA A 487 9.29 -2.72 1.15
C ALA A 487 8.12 -2.38 2.08
N PHE A 488 7.16 -3.30 2.28
CA PHE A 488 6.13 -3.15 3.31
C PHE A 488 6.73 -2.98 4.72
N GLU A 489 7.68 -3.85 5.10
CA GLU A 489 8.37 -3.75 6.39
C GLU A 489 9.13 -2.43 6.55
N TYR A 490 9.77 -1.91 5.50
CA TYR A 490 10.42 -0.61 5.54
C TYR A 490 9.38 0.52 5.68
N GLY A 491 8.30 0.49 4.88
CA GLY A 491 7.20 1.45 4.92
C GLY A 491 6.61 1.58 6.34
N ILE A 492 6.19 0.46 6.95
CA ILE A 492 5.56 0.48 8.28
C ILE A 492 6.54 0.76 9.44
N LYS A 493 7.86 0.59 9.25
CA LYS A 493 8.90 0.83 10.30
C LYS A 493 9.64 2.17 10.16
N LYS A 494 9.61 2.80 8.98
CA LYS A 494 10.43 3.98 8.64
C LYS A 494 9.68 5.06 7.87
N GLY A 495 8.59 4.74 7.17
CA GLY A 495 7.74 5.72 6.52
C GLY A 495 7.10 6.68 7.52
N ARG A 496 6.61 7.81 7.02
CA ARG A 496 5.99 8.92 7.78
C ARG A 496 6.81 9.28 9.02
N GLN A 497 8.13 9.41 8.85
CA GLN A 497 9.11 9.75 9.91
C GLN A 497 9.14 8.73 11.08
N GLY A 498 8.70 7.50 10.86
CA GLY A 498 8.60 6.44 11.87
C GLY A 498 7.18 6.14 12.35
N LEU A 499 6.16 6.91 11.94
CA LEU A 499 4.75 6.57 12.17
C LEU A 499 4.27 5.37 11.31
N GLY A 500 5.01 5.09 10.23
CA GLY A 500 4.74 4.02 9.26
C GLY A 500 3.79 4.45 8.16
N SER A 501 4.15 4.15 6.91
CA SER A 501 3.30 4.31 5.72
C SER A 501 2.02 3.49 5.86
N ILE A 502 0.90 4.03 5.37
CA ILE A 502 -0.40 3.37 5.43
C ILE A 502 -0.71 2.78 4.05
N PHE A 503 -0.80 1.45 3.96
CA PHE A 503 -1.15 0.74 2.73
C PHE A 503 -2.62 0.31 2.78
N VAL A 504 -3.42 0.70 1.80
CA VAL A 504 -4.84 0.36 1.68
C VAL A 504 -5.03 -0.49 0.43
N TRP A 505 -5.72 -1.62 0.57
CA TRP A 505 -5.76 -2.68 -0.45
C TRP A 505 -7.19 -3.16 -0.70
N ALA A 506 -7.55 -3.36 -1.97
CA ALA A 506 -8.84 -3.93 -2.34
C ALA A 506 -8.83 -5.46 -2.15
N SER A 507 -9.90 -6.03 -1.58
CA SER A 507 -9.96 -7.44 -1.16
C SER A 507 -10.19 -8.48 -2.27
N GLY A 508 -9.74 -8.22 -3.52
CA GLY A 508 -9.94 -9.13 -4.68
C GLY A 508 -11.37 -9.10 -5.27
N ASN A 509 -11.52 -9.65 -6.48
CA ASN A 509 -12.77 -9.68 -7.27
C ASN A 509 -13.22 -11.09 -7.69
N GLY A 510 -12.55 -12.16 -7.25
CA GLY A 510 -12.79 -13.55 -7.64
C GLY A 510 -14.02 -14.22 -7.01
N GLY A 511 -14.94 -13.43 -6.45
CA GLY A 511 -16.11 -13.93 -5.70
C GLY A 511 -17.12 -14.76 -6.52
N ARG A 512 -17.07 -14.69 -7.85
CA ARG A 512 -17.89 -15.51 -8.77
C ARG A 512 -17.19 -16.82 -9.14
N GLU A 513 -15.87 -16.77 -9.25
CA GLU A 513 -14.95 -17.87 -9.56
C GLU A 513 -14.78 -18.78 -8.32
N GLY A 514 -15.13 -18.26 -7.14
CA GLY A 514 -15.13 -18.97 -5.87
C GLY A 514 -13.83 -18.81 -5.11
N ASP A 515 -13.18 -17.65 -5.25
CA ASP A 515 -11.96 -17.30 -4.53
C ASP A 515 -12.22 -16.75 -3.11
N HIS A 516 -11.14 -16.58 -2.36
CA HIS A 516 -11.11 -16.32 -0.93
C HIS A 516 -9.78 -15.63 -0.58
N CYS A 517 -9.81 -14.31 -0.39
CA CYS A 517 -8.67 -13.40 -0.31
C CYS A 517 -7.56 -13.73 0.72
N SER A 518 -7.73 -14.70 1.64
CA SER A 518 -6.59 -15.28 2.38
C SER A 518 -5.61 -16.10 1.51
N CYS A 519 -5.92 -16.32 0.22
CA CYS A 519 -5.03 -16.87 -0.80
C CYS A 519 -4.16 -15.80 -1.51
N ASP A 520 -4.50 -14.52 -1.36
CA ASP A 520 -3.68 -13.39 -1.79
C ASP A 520 -2.84 -12.88 -0.60
N GLY A 521 -1.51 -12.97 -0.72
CA GLY A 521 -0.60 -12.51 0.32
C GLY A 521 -0.54 -10.98 0.52
N TYR A 522 -1.12 -10.18 -0.37
CA TYR A 522 -1.19 -8.71 -0.23
C TYR A 522 -2.31 -8.29 0.73
N THR A 523 -3.54 -8.72 0.51
CA THR A 523 -4.70 -8.45 1.39
C THR A 523 -4.70 -9.28 2.67
N ASN A 524 -4.00 -10.42 2.67
CA ASN A 524 -3.77 -11.25 3.85
C ASN A 524 -2.55 -10.78 4.70
N SER A 525 -1.87 -9.71 4.30
CA SER A 525 -0.76 -9.11 5.06
C SER A 525 -1.25 -8.31 6.28
N ILE A 526 -0.50 -8.31 7.38
CA ILE A 526 -0.80 -7.43 8.54
C ILE A 526 -0.49 -5.95 8.24
N TYR A 527 0.37 -5.69 7.25
CA TYR A 527 0.86 -4.35 6.90
C TYR A 527 -0.12 -3.56 6.02
N THR A 528 -1.13 -4.23 5.45
CA THR A 528 -2.15 -3.65 4.59
C THR A 528 -3.47 -3.50 5.33
N ILE A 529 -4.30 -2.57 4.87
CA ILE A 529 -5.69 -2.41 5.28
C ILE A 529 -6.52 -3.03 4.15
N SER A 530 -6.91 -4.29 4.29
CA SER A 530 -7.80 -4.97 3.33
C SER A 530 -9.22 -4.42 3.45
N VAL A 531 -9.78 -3.98 2.32
CA VAL A 531 -11.08 -3.32 2.20
C VAL A 531 -11.97 -4.05 1.21
N SER A 532 -13.16 -4.42 1.68
CA SER A 532 -14.21 -5.07 0.92
C SER A 532 -15.31 -4.08 0.49
N SER A 533 -16.28 -4.56 -0.30
CA SER A 533 -17.34 -3.76 -0.91
C SER A 533 -18.75 -4.15 -0.44
N THR A 534 -19.68 -3.21 -0.51
CA THR A 534 -21.12 -3.52 -0.42
C THR A 534 -21.90 -2.81 -1.51
N THR A 535 -23.04 -3.38 -1.92
CA THR A 535 -23.94 -2.71 -2.86
C THR A 535 -24.71 -1.57 -2.18
N GLU A 536 -25.38 -0.71 -2.96
CA GLU A 536 -26.27 0.34 -2.44
C GLU A 536 -27.28 -0.15 -1.40
N ASN A 537 -27.74 -1.40 -1.54
CA ASN A 537 -28.73 -2.00 -0.66
C ASN A 537 -28.11 -2.83 0.48
N GLY A 538 -26.80 -2.74 0.71
CA GLY A 538 -26.08 -3.47 1.78
C GLY A 538 -25.91 -4.97 1.53
N TYR A 539 -25.93 -5.43 0.27
CA TYR A 539 -25.72 -6.84 -0.08
C TYR A 539 -24.25 -7.13 -0.42
N LYS A 540 -23.89 -8.42 -0.44
CA LYS A 540 -22.63 -8.92 -1.01
C LYS A 540 -22.64 -8.70 -2.53
N PRO A 541 -21.71 -7.93 -3.12
CA PRO A 541 -21.55 -7.86 -4.57
C PRO A 541 -21.08 -9.21 -5.13
N TRP A 542 -21.42 -9.51 -6.38
CA TRP A 542 -21.13 -10.81 -7.00
C TRP A 542 -19.64 -11.13 -7.17
N TYR A 543 -18.78 -10.12 -7.16
CA TYR A 543 -17.32 -10.22 -7.25
C TYR A 543 -16.63 -10.30 -5.87
N LEU A 544 -17.34 -10.09 -4.76
CA LEU A 544 -16.71 -10.01 -3.44
C LEU A 544 -16.11 -11.35 -3.01
N GLU A 545 -14.82 -11.36 -2.76
CA GLU A 545 -14.14 -12.42 -2.01
C GLU A 545 -14.31 -12.20 -0.51
N GLU A 546 -14.42 -13.31 0.21
CA GLU A 546 -14.58 -13.33 1.66
C GLU A 546 -13.32 -13.90 2.30
N CYS A 547 -12.83 -13.28 3.37
CA CYS A 547 -11.66 -13.73 4.12
C CYS A 547 -11.59 -13.08 5.51
N ALA A 548 -10.90 -13.73 6.45
CA ALA A 548 -10.79 -13.23 7.83
C ALA A 548 -9.79 -12.07 8.02
N SER A 549 -9.05 -11.67 6.97
CA SER A 549 -8.11 -10.55 6.95
C SER A 549 -8.76 -9.20 6.61
N THR A 550 -9.96 -9.19 6.02
CA THR A 550 -10.72 -7.98 5.69
C THR A 550 -11.01 -7.14 6.94
N LEU A 551 -10.58 -5.88 6.96
CA LEU A 551 -10.73 -5.01 8.13
C LEU A 551 -12.03 -4.20 8.09
N ALA A 552 -12.42 -3.69 6.91
CA ALA A 552 -13.56 -2.79 6.77
C ALA A 552 -14.20 -2.85 5.38
N THR A 553 -15.27 -2.06 5.17
CA THR A 553 -16.04 -2.00 3.92
C THR A 553 -16.44 -0.58 3.55
N THR A 554 -16.56 -0.31 2.24
CA THR A 554 -17.25 0.86 1.70
C THR A 554 -18.23 0.46 0.59
N TYR A 555 -18.99 1.42 0.07
CA TYR A 555 -19.86 1.18 -1.08
C TYR A 555 -19.05 0.91 -2.35
N SER A 556 -19.61 0.07 -3.22
CA SER A 556 -19.23 -0.08 -4.63
C SER A 556 -20.45 -0.51 -5.45
N SER A 557 -20.22 -0.86 -6.70
CA SER A 557 -21.22 -1.44 -7.61
C SER A 557 -21.85 -2.74 -7.11
N GLY A 558 -23.06 -3.06 -7.59
CA GLY A 558 -23.76 -4.30 -7.27
C GLY A 558 -24.30 -5.03 -8.49
N ALA A 559 -25.58 -5.40 -8.44
CA ALA A 559 -26.32 -5.92 -9.59
C ALA A 559 -26.45 -4.85 -10.70
N PHE A 560 -26.82 -5.26 -11.92
CA PHE A 560 -26.89 -4.36 -13.09
C PHE A 560 -27.86 -3.17 -12.94
N TYR A 561 -28.82 -3.25 -12.00
CA TYR A 561 -29.82 -2.23 -11.69
C TYR A 561 -29.46 -1.40 -10.45
N GLU A 562 -28.42 -1.75 -9.70
CA GLU A 562 -27.94 -0.96 -8.57
C GLU A 562 -26.96 0.11 -9.06
N ARG A 563 -26.86 1.24 -8.34
CA ARG A 563 -25.98 2.32 -8.76
C ARG A 563 -24.51 1.91 -8.65
N LYS A 564 -23.72 2.36 -9.63
CA LYS A 564 -22.27 2.20 -9.71
C LYS A 564 -21.59 3.45 -9.16
N ILE A 565 -20.26 3.47 -9.17
CA ILE A 565 -19.48 4.61 -8.69
C ILE A 565 -19.19 5.58 -9.84
N VAL A 566 -19.32 6.87 -9.53
CA VAL A 566 -19.10 7.97 -10.46
C VAL A 566 -17.76 8.62 -10.15
N THR A 567 -16.87 8.77 -11.13
CA THR A 567 -15.53 9.32 -10.90
C THR A 567 -14.91 9.87 -12.18
N THR A 568 -13.72 10.45 -12.06
CA THR A 568 -12.85 10.86 -13.17
C THR A 568 -12.53 9.67 -14.09
N ASP A 569 -12.33 9.92 -15.38
CA ASP A 569 -12.03 8.88 -16.36
C ASP A 569 -11.06 9.39 -17.43
N LEU A 570 -10.33 8.47 -18.05
CA LEU A 570 -9.27 8.77 -19.02
C LEU A 570 -9.81 9.60 -20.20
N ARG A 571 -8.93 10.44 -20.76
CA ARG A 571 -9.15 11.42 -21.83
C ARG A 571 -9.98 12.62 -21.40
N GLN A 572 -9.79 13.09 -20.16
CA GLN A 572 -10.50 14.21 -19.55
C GLN A 572 -12.02 13.99 -19.59
N ARG A 573 -12.45 12.92 -18.94
CA ARG A 573 -13.84 12.44 -18.92
C ARG A 573 -14.33 12.14 -17.51
N CYS A 574 -15.59 11.76 -17.45
CA CYS A 574 -16.24 11.20 -16.27
C CYS A 574 -16.82 9.85 -16.63
N THR A 575 -16.77 8.92 -15.69
CA THR A 575 -17.51 7.67 -15.75
C THR A 575 -18.60 7.66 -14.68
N ASP A 576 -19.72 7.03 -14.98
CA ASP A 576 -20.75 6.62 -14.02
C ASP A 576 -20.74 5.09 -13.79
N GLY A 577 -19.66 4.43 -14.22
CA GLY A 577 -19.58 2.98 -14.37
C GLY A 577 -18.29 2.37 -13.82
N HIS A 578 -17.73 2.89 -12.73
CA HIS A 578 -16.67 2.19 -11.99
C HIS A 578 -17.26 1.15 -11.02
N THR A 579 -16.52 0.07 -10.79
CA THR A 579 -16.99 -1.23 -10.29
C THR A 579 -15.84 -2.04 -9.70
N GLY A 580 -16.14 -3.06 -8.89
CA GLY A 580 -15.13 -3.94 -8.25
C GLY A 580 -14.79 -3.53 -6.82
N THR A 581 -13.99 -4.33 -6.11
CA THR A 581 -13.42 -3.95 -4.81
C THR A 581 -12.37 -2.86 -4.94
N SER A 582 -11.79 -2.71 -6.13
CA SER A 582 -10.80 -1.70 -6.50
C SER A 582 -11.24 -0.24 -6.27
N VAL A 583 -12.55 0.00 -6.23
CA VAL A 583 -13.21 1.24 -5.82
C VAL A 583 -13.05 1.52 -4.31
N SER A 584 -13.15 0.46 -3.50
CA SER A 584 -13.35 0.58 -2.05
C SER A 584 -12.07 0.95 -1.29
N ALA A 585 -10.91 0.50 -1.77
CA ALA A 585 -9.63 0.91 -1.20
C ALA A 585 -9.35 2.43 -1.38
N PRO A 586 -9.49 3.04 -2.57
CA PRO A 586 -9.48 4.50 -2.76
C PRO A 586 -10.46 5.24 -1.84
N MET A 587 -11.70 4.76 -1.67
CA MET A 587 -12.64 5.40 -0.74
C MET A 587 -12.12 5.40 0.71
N VAL A 588 -11.56 4.28 1.18
CA VAL A 588 -10.96 4.20 2.52
C VAL A 588 -9.70 5.05 2.65
N ALA A 589 -8.84 5.09 1.63
CA ALA A 589 -7.68 5.98 1.60
C ALA A 589 -8.09 7.46 1.72
N GLY A 590 -9.16 7.87 1.02
CA GLY A 590 -9.76 9.19 1.16
C GLY A 590 -10.29 9.47 2.58
N ILE A 591 -11.00 8.52 3.20
CA ILE A 591 -11.50 8.70 4.58
C ILE A 591 -10.34 8.75 5.59
N ILE A 592 -9.30 7.94 5.43
CA ILE A 592 -8.10 7.98 6.28
C ILE A 592 -7.40 9.34 6.12
N ALA A 593 -7.36 9.93 4.93
CA ALA A 593 -6.81 11.29 4.75
C ALA A 593 -7.59 12.35 5.55
N LEU A 594 -8.92 12.22 5.70
CA LEU A 594 -9.69 13.09 6.59
C LEU A 594 -9.26 12.92 8.07
N ALA A 595 -8.95 11.69 8.48
CA ALA A 595 -8.49 11.39 9.85
C ALA A 595 -7.04 11.83 10.10
N LEU A 596 -6.15 11.78 9.10
CA LEU A 596 -4.77 12.29 9.20
C LEU A 596 -4.70 13.82 9.24
N GLU A 597 -5.59 14.53 8.53
CA GLU A 597 -5.76 15.99 8.74
C GLU A 597 -6.23 16.29 10.17
N ALA A 598 -7.04 15.41 10.76
CA ALA A 598 -7.56 15.55 12.12
C ALA A 598 -6.53 15.20 13.21
N ASN A 599 -5.60 14.27 12.92
CA ASN A 599 -4.46 13.93 13.76
C ASN A 599 -3.35 13.29 12.90
N ASN A 600 -2.30 14.05 12.57
CA ASN A 600 -1.22 13.55 11.73
C ASN A 600 -0.23 12.61 12.46
N GLN A 601 -0.31 12.52 13.80
CA GLN A 601 0.54 11.68 14.65
C GLN A 601 0.06 10.22 14.76
N LEU A 602 -1.03 9.85 14.08
CA LEU A 602 -1.50 8.47 14.03
C LEU A 602 -0.46 7.58 13.33
N THR A 603 -0.11 6.45 13.93
CA THR A 603 0.67 5.39 13.30
C THR A 603 -0.20 4.53 12.37
N TRP A 604 0.43 3.71 11.52
CA TRP A 604 -0.28 2.73 10.67
C TRP A 604 -1.20 1.80 11.49
N ARG A 605 -0.79 1.41 12.71
CA ARG A 605 -1.62 0.62 13.64
C ARG A 605 -2.76 1.43 14.26
N ASP A 606 -2.53 2.69 14.61
CA ASP A 606 -3.59 3.54 15.14
C ASP A 606 -4.74 3.70 14.15
N VAL A 607 -4.43 3.82 12.85
CA VAL A 607 -5.44 3.86 11.78
C VAL A 607 -6.24 2.55 11.71
N GLN A 608 -5.58 1.39 11.83
CA GLN A 608 -6.28 0.09 11.90
C GLN A 608 -7.18 -0.01 13.15
N HIS A 609 -6.67 0.32 14.34
CA HIS A 609 -7.46 0.36 15.58
C HIS A 609 -8.66 1.33 15.49
N LEU A 610 -8.47 2.50 14.87
CA LEU A 610 -9.53 3.47 14.64
C LEU A 610 -10.64 2.87 13.75
N LEU A 611 -10.29 2.25 12.62
CA LEU A 611 -11.25 1.56 11.73
C LEU A 611 -12.03 0.47 12.48
N VAL A 612 -11.34 -0.42 13.22
CA VAL A 612 -11.98 -1.46 14.06
C VAL A 612 -12.96 -0.87 15.07
N LYS A 613 -12.67 0.32 15.61
CA LYS A 613 -13.46 0.99 16.64
C LYS A 613 -14.62 1.82 16.10
N THR A 614 -14.54 2.33 14.87
CA THR A 614 -15.52 3.29 14.33
C THR A 614 -16.36 2.77 13.17
N SER A 615 -15.91 1.74 12.44
CA SER A 615 -16.71 1.03 11.45
C SER A 615 -17.92 0.34 12.10
N ARG A 616 -19.00 0.14 11.32
CA ARG A 616 -20.25 -0.43 11.85
C ARG A 616 -20.90 -1.43 10.89
N PRO A 617 -21.57 -2.48 11.40
CA PRO A 617 -22.44 -3.33 10.59
C PRO A 617 -23.58 -2.58 9.87
N ALA A 618 -23.95 -1.38 10.34
CA ALA A 618 -24.82 -0.44 9.61
C ALA A 618 -26.11 -1.12 9.07
N HIS A 619 -26.38 -0.97 7.78
CA HIS A 619 -27.44 -1.68 7.03
C HIS A 619 -26.93 -2.95 6.30
N LEU A 620 -25.68 -3.39 6.55
CA LEU A 620 -25.00 -4.47 5.84
C LEU A 620 -25.56 -5.85 6.18
N LYS A 621 -25.90 -6.62 5.15
CA LYS A 621 -26.53 -7.94 5.26
C LYS A 621 -25.48 -9.03 5.06
N ALA A 622 -25.11 -9.68 6.15
CA ALA A 622 -24.31 -10.89 6.16
C ALA A 622 -24.93 -11.91 7.13
N ASN A 623 -24.87 -13.19 6.77
CA ASN A 623 -25.39 -14.28 7.63
C ASN A 623 -24.37 -14.76 8.66
N ASP A 624 -23.11 -14.31 8.56
CA ASP A 624 -22.00 -14.76 9.40
C ASP A 624 -21.58 -13.75 10.48
N TRP A 625 -22.26 -12.59 10.58
CA TRP A 625 -22.04 -11.55 11.59
C TRP A 625 -21.98 -12.16 13.00
N LYS A 626 -20.81 -12.13 13.62
CA LYS A 626 -20.56 -12.63 14.98
C LYS A 626 -20.03 -11.53 15.87
N VAL A 627 -20.25 -11.68 17.18
CA VAL A 627 -19.59 -10.88 18.21
C VAL A 627 -18.34 -11.65 18.65
N ASN A 628 -17.17 -11.01 18.61
CA ASN A 628 -15.91 -11.59 19.05
C ASN A 628 -15.75 -11.52 20.59
N GLY A 629 -14.71 -12.14 21.13
CA GLY A 629 -14.46 -12.18 22.59
C GLY A 629 -14.21 -10.81 23.25
N ALA A 630 -13.95 -9.77 22.46
CA ALA A 630 -13.79 -8.38 22.92
C ALA A 630 -15.06 -7.52 22.71
N GLY A 631 -16.14 -8.10 22.19
CA GLY A 631 -17.43 -7.43 21.99
C GLY A 631 -17.61 -6.75 20.63
N TYR A 632 -16.63 -6.83 19.72
CA TYR A 632 -16.75 -6.28 18.37
C TYR A 632 -17.60 -7.17 17.47
N LYS A 633 -18.40 -6.57 16.58
CA LYS A 633 -19.10 -7.31 15.51
C LYS A 633 -18.21 -7.42 14.28
N VAL A 634 -18.06 -8.63 13.74
CA VAL A 634 -17.18 -8.92 12.60
C VAL A 634 -17.83 -9.95 11.65
N SER A 635 -17.50 -9.87 10.35
CA SER A 635 -17.96 -10.74 9.26
C SER A 635 -16.83 -10.94 8.24
N HIS A 636 -16.69 -12.13 7.67
CA HIS A 636 -15.70 -12.42 6.61
C HIS A 636 -16.02 -11.70 5.29
N LEU A 637 -17.27 -11.21 5.13
CA LEU A 637 -17.67 -10.40 3.98
C LEU A 637 -17.23 -8.95 4.13
N TYR A 638 -17.25 -8.40 5.36
CA TYR A 638 -17.22 -6.96 5.59
C TYR A 638 -16.22 -6.47 6.64
N GLY A 639 -15.45 -7.36 7.26
CA GLY A 639 -14.63 -7.06 8.43
C GLY A 639 -15.48 -6.52 9.57
N PHE A 640 -15.07 -5.40 10.16
CA PHE A 640 -15.82 -4.67 11.20
C PHE A 640 -16.95 -3.79 10.63
N GLY A 641 -17.17 -3.81 9.30
CA GLY A 641 -18.31 -3.21 8.62
C GLY A 641 -17.99 -1.90 7.89
N LEU A 642 -19.04 -1.13 7.62
CA LEU A 642 -19.00 0.10 6.84
C LEU A 642 -18.20 1.18 7.59
N VAL A 643 -17.23 1.79 6.92
CA VAL A 643 -16.43 2.90 7.49
C VAL A 643 -17.29 4.16 7.65
N ASP A 644 -17.29 4.76 8.85
CA ASP A 644 -17.89 6.06 9.11
C ASP A 644 -16.81 7.14 9.24
N ALA A 645 -16.79 8.08 8.30
CA ALA A 645 -15.80 9.17 8.24
C ALA A 645 -15.93 10.19 9.38
N GLU A 646 -17.14 10.49 9.86
CA GLU A 646 -17.34 11.39 10.99
C GLU A 646 -16.79 10.78 12.27
N ALA A 647 -17.08 9.50 12.50
CA ALA A 647 -16.61 8.78 13.67
C ALA A 647 -15.10 8.58 13.65
N LEU A 648 -14.51 8.18 12.52
CA LEU A 648 -13.06 8.01 12.37
C LEU A 648 -12.33 9.32 12.70
N VAL A 649 -12.77 10.43 12.11
CA VAL A 649 -12.23 11.78 12.35
C VAL A 649 -12.41 12.22 13.81
N MET A 650 -13.60 12.05 14.38
CA MET A 650 -13.88 12.47 15.77
C MET A 650 -13.20 11.61 16.83
N GLU A 651 -12.86 10.36 16.51
CA GLU A 651 -12.06 9.49 17.36
C GLU A 651 -10.56 9.81 17.24
N ALA A 652 -10.06 10.04 16.01
CA ALA A 652 -8.68 10.44 15.72
C ALA A 652 -8.21 11.68 16.51
N LYS A 653 -9.05 12.72 16.61
CA LYS A 653 -8.76 13.99 17.32
C LYS A 653 -8.45 13.86 18.81
N LYS A 654 -8.88 12.76 19.43
CA LYS A 654 -8.69 12.45 20.86
C LYS A 654 -7.93 11.13 21.05
N TRP A 655 -7.35 10.60 19.97
CA TRP A 655 -6.63 9.34 20.00
C TRP A 655 -5.33 9.50 20.79
N THR A 656 -5.04 8.49 21.61
CA THR A 656 -3.72 8.30 22.22
C THR A 656 -3.10 7.11 21.50
N ALA A 657 -1.87 7.27 20.99
CA ALA A 657 -1.20 6.22 20.23
C ALA A 657 -1.16 4.90 21.03
N VAL A 658 -1.47 3.78 20.37
CA VAL A 658 -1.50 2.48 21.03
C VAL A 658 -0.10 2.05 21.49
N PRO A 659 0.03 1.20 22.53
CA PRO A 659 1.33 0.71 23.00
C PRO A 659 2.16 0.05 21.89
N MET A 660 3.46 -0.12 22.15
CA MET A 660 4.38 -0.78 21.21
C MET A 660 3.86 -2.17 20.80
N GLN A 661 3.95 -2.49 19.51
CA GLN A 661 3.57 -3.81 19.01
C GLN A 661 4.58 -4.85 19.47
N HIS A 662 4.09 -5.92 20.08
CA HIS A 662 4.84 -7.14 20.37
C HIS A 662 4.40 -8.25 19.41
N MET A 663 5.30 -9.21 19.20
CA MET A 663 5.05 -10.42 18.41
C MET A 663 5.42 -11.64 19.27
N CYS A 664 4.45 -12.53 19.49
CA CYS A 664 4.66 -13.80 20.16
C CYS A 664 4.50 -14.96 19.17
N VAL A 665 5.52 -15.82 19.05
CA VAL A 665 5.45 -17.05 18.26
C VAL A 665 5.17 -18.21 19.21
N ALA A 666 3.95 -18.75 19.19
CA ALA A 666 3.58 -19.89 19.99
C ALA A 666 4.12 -21.21 19.40
N THR A 667 4.21 -22.24 20.25
CA THR A 667 4.82 -23.54 19.95
C THR A 667 4.32 -24.15 18.64
N THR A 668 5.24 -24.49 17.73
CA THR A 668 4.91 -25.16 16.47
C THR A 668 4.58 -26.64 16.72
N ASP A 669 3.40 -27.12 16.31
CA ASP A 669 3.21 -28.56 16.16
C ASP A 669 3.86 -29.01 14.85
N LYS A 670 4.90 -29.83 14.98
CA LYS A 670 5.66 -30.42 13.87
C LYS A 670 5.37 -31.92 13.69
N ARG A 671 4.34 -32.46 14.33
CA ARG A 671 3.92 -33.86 14.17
C ARG A 671 3.05 -33.97 12.92
N PRO A 672 3.47 -34.69 11.86
CA PRO A 672 2.64 -34.81 10.67
C PRO A 672 1.37 -35.59 10.97
N ARG A 673 0.20 -35.04 10.60
CA ARG A 673 -1.11 -35.65 10.80
C ARG A 673 -1.79 -35.84 9.44
N SER A 674 -2.30 -37.04 9.16
CA SER A 674 -3.20 -37.24 8.03
C SER A 674 -4.48 -36.43 8.23
N ILE A 675 -4.93 -35.78 7.17
CA ILE A 675 -6.23 -35.09 7.13
C ILE A 675 -7.25 -36.14 6.66
N PRO A 676 -8.23 -36.53 7.49
CA PRO A 676 -9.21 -37.53 7.13
C PRO A 676 -10.26 -36.92 6.18
N VAL A 677 -10.68 -37.70 5.19
CA VAL A 677 -11.72 -37.30 4.23
C VAL A 677 -13.07 -37.17 4.94
N VAL A 678 -13.80 -36.09 4.68
CA VAL A 678 -15.11 -35.68 5.26
C VAL A 678 -15.12 -35.43 6.78
N GLN A 679 -14.19 -35.98 7.55
CA GLN A 679 -14.04 -35.70 8.99
C GLN A 679 -13.21 -34.43 9.23
N THR A 680 -13.29 -33.87 10.44
CA THR A 680 -12.49 -32.70 10.85
C THR A 680 -11.21 -33.14 11.56
N LEU A 681 -10.05 -32.84 11.00
CA LEU A 681 -8.80 -32.86 11.75
C LEU A 681 -8.79 -31.68 12.73
N ARG A 682 -8.70 -31.97 14.03
CA ARG A 682 -8.48 -30.97 15.08
C ARG A 682 -7.06 -31.07 15.63
N THR A 683 -6.44 -29.93 15.86
CA THR A 683 -5.20 -29.81 16.63
C THR A 683 -5.21 -28.51 17.43
N THR A 684 -4.63 -28.52 18.63
CA THR A 684 -4.63 -27.38 19.52
C THR A 684 -3.22 -26.90 19.85
N ALA A 685 -3.10 -25.62 20.21
CA ALA A 685 -1.90 -24.98 20.71
C ALA A 685 -2.25 -24.17 21.96
N LEU A 686 -1.82 -24.64 23.12
CA LEU A 686 -1.88 -23.91 24.38
C LEU A 686 -0.74 -22.89 24.43
N THR A 687 -1.03 -21.63 24.72
CA THR A 687 -0.05 -20.54 24.77
C THR A 687 -0.25 -19.62 25.97
N THR A 688 0.85 -19.23 26.62
CA THR A 688 0.90 -18.13 27.61
C THR A 688 1.01 -16.75 26.96
N ALA A 689 0.89 -16.69 25.62
CA ALA A 689 1.11 -15.48 24.80
C ALA A 689 2.43 -14.75 25.14
N CYS A 690 3.48 -15.55 25.39
CA CYS A 690 4.83 -15.10 25.75
C CYS A 690 4.88 -14.30 27.07
N ALA A 691 4.05 -14.63 28.06
CA ALA A 691 4.02 -13.98 29.37
C ALA A 691 5.40 -13.89 30.07
N ASP A 692 6.27 -14.89 29.86
CA ASP A 692 7.62 -14.98 30.42
C ASP A 692 8.64 -14.03 29.77
N HIS A 693 8.30 -13.41 28.62
CA HIS A 693 9.17 -12.53 27.84
C HIS A 693 8.51 -11.16 27.66
N SER A 694 8.89 -10.18 28.49
CA SER A 694 8.21 -8.88 28.55
C SER A 694 8.27 -8.07 27.25
N ASP A 695 9.26 -8.33 26.40
CA ASP A 695 9.49 -7.76 25.06
C ASP A 695 8.66 -8.43 23.94
N GLN A 696 8.11 -9.61 24.20
CA GLN A 696 7.35 -10.42 23.23
C GLN A 696 5.91 -10.69 23.69
N ARG A 697 5.59 -10.40 24.96
CA ARG A 697 4.28 -10.64 25.56
C ARG A 697 3.16 -9.91 24.83
N VAL A 698 2.22 -10.66 24.28
CA VAL A 698 0.98 -10.12 23.70
C VAL A 698 -0.15 -10.35 24.71
N GLY A 699 -0.59 -9.27 25.37
CA GLY A 699 -1.67 -9.31 26.36
C GLY A 699 -3.06 -9.09 25.76
N TYR A 700 -3.14 -8.42 24.60
CA TYR A 700 -4.33 -8.12 23.82
C TYR A 700 -3.99 -8.16 22.33
N LEU A 701 -4.86 -8.77 21.51
CA LEU A 701 -4.60 -9.06 20.10
C LEU A 701 -4.88 -7.88 19.16
N GLU A 702 -4.08 -7.82 18.08
CA GLU A 702 -4.37 -7.10 16.85
C GLU A 702 -4.59 -8.14 15.74
N HIS A 703 -3.52 -8.59 15.09
CA HIS A 703 -3.53 -9.64 14.07
C HIS A 703 -3.16 -11.00 14.64
N VAL A 704 -3.75 -12.06 14.09
CA VAL A 704 -3.37 -13.45 14.36
C VAL A 704 -3.03 -14.14 13.06
N VAL A 705 -1.85 -14.77 12.99
CA VAL A 705 -1.38 -15.49 11.80
C VAL A 705 -1.17 -16.96 12.14
N ALA A 706 -1.88 -17.85 11.45
CA ALA A 706 -1.64 -19.29 11.47
C ALA A 706 -0.79 -19.66 10.25
N ARG A 707 0.52 -19.79 10.46
CA ARG A 707 1.43 -20.26 9.40
C ARG A 707 1.35 -21.78 9.27
N ILE A 708 0.95 -22.27 8.11
CA ILE A 708 0.55 -23.67 7.89
C ILE A 708 1.31 -24.28 6.70
N THR A 709 1.74 -25.54 6.87
CA THR A 709 2.29 -26.38 5.81
C THR A 709 1.45 -27.66 5.65
N ILE A 710 0.73 -27.79 4.54
CA ILE A 710 -0.13 -28.93 4.19
C ILE A 710 0.25 -29.42 2.78
N SER A 711 0.48 -30.71 2.61
CA SER A 711 0.44 -31.34 1.27
C SER A 711 -0.95 -31.93 1.03
N HIS A 712 -1.59 -31.56 -0.09
CA HIS A 712 -2.94 -32.03 -0.44
C HIS A 712 -3.00 -32.47 -1.91
N PRO A 713 -3.73 -33.55 -2.29
CA PRO A 713 -3.85 -33.95 -3.70
C PRO A 713 -4.66 -32.98 -4.57
N ARG A 714 -5.51 -32.15 -3.94
CA ARG A 714 -6.26 -31.06 -4.56
C ARG A 714 -6.57 -29.98 -3.52
N ARG A 715 -5.86 -28.87 -3.57
CA ARG A 715 -5.85 -27.79 -2.55
C ARG A 715 -7.25 -27.20 -2.32
N GLY A 716 -8.05 -27.04 -3.37
CA GLY A 716 -9.42 -26.51 -3.31
C GLY A 716 -10.45 -27.31 -2.53
N ASP A 717 -10.18 -28.58 -2.19
CA ASP A 717 -11.07 -29.38 -1.34
C ASP A 717 -10.91 -29.10 0.17
N LEU A 718 -9.91 -28.31 0.56
CA LEU A 718 -9.67 -27.93 1.95
C LEU A 718 -10.61 -26.82 2.42
N GLN A 719 -10.99 -26.89 3.70
CA GLN A 719 -11.54 -25.77 4.45
C GLN A 719 -10.78 -25.67 5.79
N ILE A 720 -10.35 -24.46 6.15
CA ILE A 720 -9.49 -24.22 7.33
C ILE A 720 -10.14 -23.18 8.23
N HIS A 721 -10.19 -23.46 9.53
CA HIS A 721 -10.68 -22.53 10.54
C HIS A 721 -9.73 -22.46 11.74
N LEU A 722 -9.65 -21.28 12.36
CA LEU A 722 -8.96 -21.06 13.63
C LEU A 722 -9.96 -20.56 14.67
N ILE A 723 -9.88 -21.10 15.88
CA ILE A 723 -10.74 -20.75 17.01
C ILE A 723 -9.86 -20.17 18.13
N SER A 724 -10.18 -18.97 18.60
CA SER A 724 -9.50 -18.31 19.72
C SER A 724 -9.88 -18.90 21.09
N PRO A 725 -9.10 -18.64 22.16
CA PRO A 725 -9.46 -19.00 23.53
C PRO A 725 -10.82 -18.42 23.99
N SER A 726 -11.26 -17.31 23.40
CA SER A 726 -12.57 -16.70 23.65
C SER A 726 -13.72 -17.37 22.87
N GLY A 727 -13.42 -18.35 22.01
CA GLY A 727 -14.38 -19.04 21.15
C GLY A 727 -14.62 -18.41 19.76
N THR A 728 -13.88 -17.35 19.38
CA THR A 728 -14.05 -16.70 18.08
C THR A 728 -13.52 -17.58 16.96
N LYS A 729 -14.42 -18.13 16.15
CA LYS A 729 -14.08 -18.96 14.98
C LYS A 729 -13.95 -18.13 13.70
N SER A 730 -12.71 -17.96 13.26
CA SER A 730 -12.33 -17.39 11.95
C SER A 730 -12.26 -18.50 10.89
N GLN A 731 -12.75 -18.23 9.68
CA GLN A 731 -12.48 -19.03 8.50
C GLN A 731 -11.23 -18.49 7.81
N LEU A 732 -10.17 -19.29 7.78
CA LEU A 732 -8.89 -18.96 7.17
C LEU A 732 -8.82 -19.39 5.71
N LEU A 733 -9.62 -20.37 5.31
CA LEU A 733 -9.77 -20.81 3.93
C LEU A 733 -11.17 -21.40 3.72
N ALA A 734 -11.93 -20.84 2.78
CA ALA A 734 -13.12 -21.48 2.21
C ALA A 734 -12.74 -22.48 1.11
N LYS A 735 -13.69 -23.35 0.76
CA LYS A 735 -13.52 -24.35 -0.30
C LYS A 735 -13.55 -23.70 -1.69
N ARG A 736 -12.42 -23.65 -2.39
CA ARG A 736 -12.31 -23.07 -3.73
C ARG A 736 -12.48 -24.13 -4.82
N LEU A 737 -13.54 -24.03 -5.63
CA LEU A 737 -13.91 -25.11 -6.56
C LEU A 737 -12.98 -25.25 -7.76
N LEU A 738 -12.34 -24.17 -8.21
CA LEU A 738 -11.43 -24.16 -9.36
C LEU A 738 -9.99 -24.52 -8.99
N ASP A 739 -9.63 -24.54 -7.70
CA ASP A 739 -8.29 -24.91 -7.25
C ASP A 739 -8.06 -26.44 -7.33
N HIS A 740 -7.48 -26.84 -8.46
CA HIS A 740 -7.05 -28.22 -8.73
C HIS A 740 -5.58 -28.50 -8.34
N SER A 741 -4.86 -27.56 -7.71
CA SER A 741 -3.42 -27.74 -7.42
C SER A 741 -3.15 -28.87 -6.43
N ASN A 742 -2.06 -29.63 -6.66
CA ASN A 742 -1.58 -30.69 -5.77
C ASN A 742 -0.38 -30.26 -4.89
N GLU A 743 0.01 -28.99 -4.95
CA GLU A 743 1.13 -28.42 -4.19
C GLU A 743 0.75 -28.27 -2.70
N GLY A 744 -0.53 -27.95 -2.45
CA GLY A 744 -1.03 -27.57 -1.14
C GLY A 744 -0.50 -26.20 -0.69
N PHE A 745 -0.14 -26.09 0.58
CA PHE A 745 0.39 -24.88 1.20
C PHE A 745 1.75 -25.18 1.82
N THR A 746 2.74 -24.30 1.61
CA THR A 746 4.08 -24.42 2.21
C THR A 746 4.41 -23.14 2.96
N ASN A 747 4.41 -23.20 4.28
CA ASN A 747 4.59 -22.04 5.17
C ASN A 747 3.66 -20.86 4.85
N TRP A 748 2.43 -21.13 4.40
CA TRP A 748 1.47 -20.07 4.07
C TRP A 748 0.93 -19.40 5.33
N GLU A 749 0.97 -18.07 5.37
CA GLU A 749 0.71 -17.25 6.56
C GLU A 749 -0.74 -16.75 6.59
N PHE A 750 -1.72 -17.65 6.80
CA PHE A 750 -3.15 -17.30 6.90
C PHE A 750 -3.40 -16.33 8.06
N MET A 751 -4.01 -15.18 7.80
CA MET A 751 -4.22 -14.10 8.77
C MET A 751 -5.70 -13.94 9.16
N THR A 752 -5.96 -13.53 10.39
CA THR A 752 -7.28 -13.07 10.84
C THR A 752 -7.18 -11.83 11.73
N VAL A 753 -8.05 -10.85 11.46
CA VAL A 753 -8.32 -9.69 12.33
C VAL A 753 -9.54 -9.91 13.22
N HIS A 754 -10.29 -11.01 13.06
CA HIS A 754 -11.55 -11.22 13.78
C HIS A 754 -11.38 -11.31 15.30
N CYS A 755 -10.19 -11.65 15.79
CA CYS A 755 -9.86 -11.75 17.21
C CYS A 755 -9.38 -10.40 17.82
N TRP A 756 -9.49 -9.27 17.11
CA TRP A 756 -8.98 -7.97 17.56
C TRP A 756 -9.52 -7.59 18.96
N GLY A 757 -8.61 -7.16 19.84
CA GLY A 757 -8.89 -6.80 21.23
C GLY A 757 -9.04 -7.97 22.20
N GLU A 758 -9.09 -9.23 21.75
CA GLU A 758 -9.22 -10.39 22.64
C GLU A 758 -7.96 -10.68 23.45
N LYS A 759 -8.12 -11.53 24.47
CA LYS A 759 -6.99 -12.13 25.17
C LYS A 759 -6.31 -13.19 24.31
N ALA A 760 -4.99 -13.09 24.23
CA ALA A 760 -4.13 -13.96 23.42
C ALA A 760 -3.80 -15.30 24.09
N GLU A 761 -3.81 -15.32 25.43
CA GLU A 761 -3.48 -16.47 26.29
C GLU A 761 -4.63 -17.48 26.35
N GLY A 762 -4.29 -18.77 26.32
CA GLY A 762 -5.23 -19.90 26.38
C GLY A 762 -5.01 -20.94 25.28
N GLU A 763 -6.01 -21.78 25.04
CA GLU A 763 -5.98 -22.80 23.99
C GLU A 763 -6.53 -22.27 22.66
N TRP A 764 -5.73 -22.35 21.61
CA TRP A 764 -6.14 -22.11 20.23
C TRP A 764 -6.41 -23.43 19.52
N THR A 765 -7.52 -23.53 18.78
CA THR A 765 -7.85 -24.74 17.98
C THR A 765 -7.79 -24.45 16.50
N LEU A 766 -6.99 -25.24 15.76
CA LEU A 766 -7.01 -25.30 14.30
C LEU A 766 -7.90 -26.48 13.86
N GLU A 767 -8.90 -26.19 13.03
CA GLU A 767 -9.74 -27.17 12.37
C GLU A 767 -9.43 -27.21 10.87
N ILE A 768 -9.12 -28.39 10.34
CA ILE A 768 -8.95 -28.63 8.90
C ILE A 768 -9.95 -29.69 8.47
N GLN A 769 -10.72 -29.39 7.43
CA GLN A 769 -11.66 -30.32 6.80
C GLN A 769 -11.22 -30.58 5.36
N ASP A 770 -11.32 -31.84 4.94
CA ASP A 770 -11.15 -32.26 3.55
C ASP A 770 -12.50 -32.69 3.00
N MET A 771 -13.08 -31.90 2.10
CA MET A 771 -14.41 -32.11 1.53
C MET A 771 -14.32 -32.23 0.00
N PRO A 772 -14.10 -33.42 -0.58
CA PRO A 772 -14.00 -33.59 -2.02
C PRO A 772 -15.22 -33.06 -2.81
N SER A 773 -15.05 -32.12 -3.76
CA SER A 773 -16.06 -31.81 -4.78
C SER A 773 -16.02 -32.75 -5.99
N GLN A 774 -15.00 -33.59 -6.10
CA GLN A 774 -14.81 -34.55 -7.19
C GLN A 774 -14.34 -35.90 -6.65
N VAL A 775 -14.69 -36.99 -7.34
CA VAL A 775 -14.22 -38.34 -6.99
C VAL A 775 -12.72 -38.42 -7.20
N ARG A 776 -11.96 -38.73 -6.14
CA ARG A 776 -10.51 -38.90 -6.16
C ARG A 776 -10.10 -40.07 -5.26
N ASN A 777 -8.93 -40.66 -5.50
CA ASN A 777 -8.49 -41.85 -4.75
C ASN A 777 -8.41 -41.55 -3.23
N PRO A 778 -9.20 -42.24 -2.37
CA PRO A 778 -9.22 -42.01 -0.92
C PRO A 778 -7.95 -42.47 -0.18
N GLU A 779 -7.09 -43.28 -0.81
CA GLU A 779 -5.76 -43.64 -0.30
C GLU A 779 -4.80 -42.42 -0.30
N LYS A 780 -4.99 -41.50 -1.26
CA LYS A 780 -4.25 -40.25 -1.33
C LYS A 780 -4.91 -39.22 -0.40
N GLN A 781 -4.62 -39.35 0.88
CA GLN A 781 -5.08 -38.41 1.92
C GLN A 781 -4.19 -37.17 2.00
N GLY A 782 -4.80 -36.06 2.45
CA GLY A 782 -4.07 -34.86 2.85
C GLY A 782 -3.14 -35.11 4.05
N LYS A 783 -2.11 -34.28 4.21
CA LYS A 783 -1.25 -34.29 5.41
C LYS A 783 -0.91 -32.86 5.84
N LEU A 784 -1.31 -32.50 7.05
CA LEU A 784 -0.73 -31.38 7.79
C LEU A 784 0.68 -31.80 8.21
N LYS A 785 1.72 -31.06 7.78
CA LYS A 785 3.12 -31.37 8.13
C LYS A 785 3.55 -30.62 9.38
N GLU A 786 3.27 -29.32 9.43
CA GLU A 786 3.49 -28.46 10.59
C GLU A 786 2.57 -27.23 10.57
N TRP A 787 2.32 -26.64 11.74
CA TRP A 787 1.73 -25.30 11.85
C TRP A 787 2.28 -24.54 13.07
N SER A 788 2.41 -23.22 12.95
CA SER A 788 2.78 -22.30 14.03
C SER A 788 1.82 -21.12 14.09
N LEU A 789 1.40 -20.78 15.30
CA LEU A 789 0.58 -19.61 15.59
C LEU A 789 1.47 -18.42 15.95
N ILE A 790 1.30 -17.30 15.26
CA ILE A 790 1.99 -16.03 15.49
C ILE A 790 0.93 -15.00 15.90
N LEU A 791 1.16 -14.35 17.04
CA LEU A 791 0.24 -13.40 17.66
C LEU A 791 0.89 -12.02 17.63
N TYR A 792 0.17 -11.04 17.09
CA TYR A 792 0.57 -9.63 17.13
C TYR A 792 -0.37 -8.87 18.05
N GLY A 793 0.14 -7.85 18.73
CA GLY A 793 -0.68 -7.03 19.61
C GLY A 793 0.12 -6.25 20.65
N THR A 794 -0.50 -6.00 21.80
CA THR A 794 0.02 -5.14 22.87
C THR A 794 0.05 -5.87 24.22
N ALA A 795 1.08 -5.63 25.04
CA ALA A 795 1.17 -6.21 26.39
C ALA A 795 0.10 -5.65 27.35
N GLU A 796 -0.20 -4.37 27.21
CA GLU A 796 -1.20 -3.62 27.99
C GLU A 796 -2.46 -3.37 27.16
N HIS A 797 -3.57 -2.96 27.79
CA HIS A 797 -4.82 -2.71 27.07
C HIS A 797 -4.69 -1.45 26.19
N PRO A 798 -4.95 -1.51 24.87
CA PRO A 798 -4.62 -0.42 23.95
C PRO A 798 -5.44 0.86 24.15
N TYR A 799 -6.52 0.81 24.94
CA TYR A 799 -7.34 1.99 25.27
C TYR A 799 -7.30 2.26 26.78
N THR A 800 -6.78 3.41 27.19
CA THR A 800 -6.69 3.77 28.62
C THR A 800 -8.06 4.05 29.22
N THR A 801 -8.55 3.15 30.07
CA THR A 801 -9.74 3.38 30.89
C THR A 801 -9.41 4.30 32.06
N PHE A 802 -9.60 5.61 31.88
CA PHE A 802 -9.66 6.57 32.98
C PHE A 802 -10.85 6.24 33.88
N SER A 803 -10.64 5.36 34.85
CA SER A 803 -11.63 4.97 35.85
C SER A 803 -11.96 6.18 36.72
N SER A 804 -13.19 6.68 36.63
CA SER A 804 -13.68 7.74 37.52
C SER A 804 -13.83 7.19 38.93
N HIS A 805 -12.93 7.63 39.83
CA HIS A 805 -12.84 7.12 41.20
C HIS A 805 -14.16 7.23 41.98
N GLN A 806 -14.46 6.15 42.72
CA GLN A 806 -15.14 6.14 44.02
C GLN A 806 -16.36 7.07 44.23
N SER A 807 -17.58 6.52 44.29
CA SER A 807 -18.48 6.70 45.46
C SER A 807 -19.84 6.02 45.35
N ARG A 808 -19.95 4.84 45.99
CA ARG A 808 -21.08 4.26 46.77
C ARG A 808 -20.90 2.74 46.79
N SER A 809 -21.07 1.98 47.86
CA SER A 809 -21.13 2.12 49.33
C SER A 809 -21.75 0.79 49.82
N ARG A 810 -21.44 0.34 51.03
CA ARG A 810 -21.78 -1.03 51.49
C ARG A 810 -23.25 -1.23 51.88
N MET A 811 -23.78 -2.43 51.64
CA MET A 811 -24.81 -3.13 52.43
C MET A 811 -24.68 -4.64 52.09
N LEU A 812 -24.09 -5.50 52.94
CA LEU A 812 -24.62 -6.15 54.16
C LEU A 812 -25.73 -7.19 53.92
N GLU A 813 -25.29 -8.46 53.90
CA GLU A 813 -25.87 -9.72 54.42
C GLU A 813 -27.39 -9.99 54.43
N LEU A 814 -27.76 -11.19 53.95
CA LEU A 814 -28.26 -12.30 54.80
C LEU A 814 -28.17 -13.65 54.04
N SER A 815 -28.30 -14.80 54.74
CA SER A 815 -27.66 -16.07 54.33
C SER A 815 -28.47 -17.35 54.61
N ALA A 816 -28.09 -18.44 53.91
CA ALA A 816 -28.27 -19.86 54.29
C ALA A 816 -29.73 -20.43 54.18
N PRO A 817 -29.96 -21.77 54.27
CA PRO A 817 -29.03 -22.88 54.58
C PRO A 817 -29.01 -24.07 53.56
N VAL A 818 -27.85 -24.70 53.28
CA VAL A 818 -27.32 -26.03 53.79
C VAL A 818 -27.95 -27.25 53.08
N LEU A 819 -27.23 -28.27 52.58
CA LEU A 819 -26.29 -29.25 53.21
C LEU A 819 -25.30 -29.77 52.11
N GLU A 820 -23.95 -29.73 52.20
CA GLU A 820 -22.96 -30.44 53.07
C GLU A 820 -22.88 -31.97 52.89
N SER A 821 -21.73 -32.69 53.01
CA SER A 821 -20.25 -32.47 52.94
C SER A 821 -19.57 -33.87 53.10
N PRO A 822 -18.29 -34.13 53.57
CA PRO A 822 -17.01 -33.40 53.65
C PRO A 822 -15.78 -34.19 53.04
N LYS A 823 -14.59 -33.60 52.73
CA LYS A 823 -13.25 -33.58 53.44
C LYS A 823 -12.62 -34.97 53.80
N SER A 824 -11.29 -35.21 53.88
CA SER A 824 -10.06 -34.37 53.76
C SER A 824 -8.72 -35.17 53.62
N ALA A 825 -7.68 -34.49 53.12
CA ALA A 825 -6.24 -34.49 53.52
C ALA A 825 -5.36 -35.76 53.80
N LEU A 826 -4.23 -35.83 53.06
CA LEU A 826 -2.81 -36.02 53.47
C LEU A 826 -2.22 -37.33 54.09
N SER A 827 -1.09 -37.75 53.48
CA SER A 827 0.10 -38.49 54.00
C SER A 827 0.20 -40.04 54.00
N LEU A 828 1.44 -40.50 53.75
CA LEU A 828 2.03 -41.85 53.71
C LEU A 828 2.48 -42.35 55.13
N PRO A 829 2.98 -43.60 55.39
CA PRO A 829 3.73 -44.50 54.47
C PRO A 829 3.68 -46.07 54.62
N GLN A 830 4.14 -46.77 53.55
CA GLN A 830 5.07 -47.95 53.48
C GLN A 830 4.77 -49.44 53.92
N THR A 831 4.88 -50.33 52.91
CA THR A 831 5.57 -51.69 52.79
C THR A 831 4.99 -53.05 53.24
N GLU A 832 5.44 -54.12 52.52
CA GLU A 832 5.43 -55.61 52.71
C GLU A 832 4.08 -56.40 52.74
N VAL A 833 3.80 -57.53 52.03
CA VAL A 833 4.50 -58.81 51.63
C VAL A 833 4.44 -59.91 52.74
N PRO A 834 4.25 -61.25 52.52
CA PRO A 834 4.19 -62.12 51.29
C PRO A 834 2.96 -63.10 51.21
N GLU A 835 2.96 -64.09 50.29
CA GLU A 835 2.91 -65.59 50.50
C GLU A 835 2.64 -66.38 49.18
N ASP A 836 2.93 -67.70 49.13
CA ASP A 836 3.38 -68.46 47.92
C ASP A 836 2.72 -69.86 47.65
N GLU A 837 3.18 -70.57 46.59
CA GLU A 837 3.03 -72.03 46.23
C GLU A 837 1.65 -72.51 45.66
N GLU A 838 1.43 -73.60 44.87
CA GLU A 838 2.16 -74.76 44.24
C GLU A 838 1.25 -75.31 43.05
N ASP A 839 1.45 -76.33 42.17
CA ASP A 839 2.53 -77.27 41.74
C ASP A 839 2.23 -77.96 40.35
N TYR A 840 3.17 -78.76 39.79
CA TYR A 840 3.12 -80.05 38.99
C TYR A 840 2.08 -80.38 37.86
N THR A 841 2.32 -81.24 36.83
CA THR A 841 3.52 -81.95 36.26
C THR A 841 3.30 -82.51 34.81
N ALA A 842 4.41 -82.73 34.07
CA ALA A 842 4.78 -83.85 33.14
C ALA A 842 3.86 -84.38 31.97
N LEU A 843 4.33 -85.09 30.91
CA LEU A 843 5.59 -85.21 30.13
C LEU A 843 5.41 -86.25 28.98
N SER A 844 6.00 -86.07 27.76
CA SER A 844 6.47 -87.14 26.79
C SER A 844 6.84 -86.58 25.39
N THR A 845 7.75 -87.10 24.53
CA THR A 845 9.12 -87.68 24.69
C THR A 845 9.87 -87.77 23.31
N HIS A 846 11.20 -88.00 23.34
CA HIS A 846 12.12 -88.44 22.24
C HIS A 846 12.71 -87.44 21.21
N GLY A 847 14.06 -87.48 21.02
CA GLY A 847 14.78 -86.96 19.86
C GLY A 847 16.14 -86.27 20.13
N SER A 848 17.26 -87.01 20.15
CA SER A 848 18.65 -86.52 20.40
C SER A 848 19.57 -86.74 19.17
N PRO A 849 20.89 -86.38 19.13
CA PRO A 849 21.71 -85.53 20.01
C PRO A 849 22.68 -84.52 19.27
N SER A 850 23.44 -83.71 20.03
CA SER A 850 24.61 -82.88 19.61
C SER A 850 24.32 -81.68 18.68
N ILE A 851 25.09 -80.57 18.61
CA ILE A 851 26.51 -80.26 18.90
C ILE A 851 26.65 -78.99 19.79
N LEU A 852 27.86 -78.72 20.30
CA LEU A 852 28.26 -77.55 21.11
C LEU A 852 27.73 -76.19 20.62
N GLN A 853 27.41 -75.29 21.56
CA GLN A 853 27.89 -73.91 21.46
C GLN A 853 28.16 -73.30 22.84
N THR A 854 29.34 -72.70 23.02
CA THR A 854 29.70 -71.91 24.20
C THR A 854 28.89 -70.61 24.27
N SER A 855 28.62 -70.12 25.49
CA SER A 855 28.04 -68.81 25.73
C SER A 855 29.02 -67.69 25.37
N MET A 856 29.15 -67.40 24.07
CA MET A 856 30.02 -66.33 23.59
C MET A 856 29.54 -64.98 24.12
N CYS A 857 30.33 -64.39 25.02
CA CYS A 857 30.18 -63.00 25.41
C CYS A 857 30.26 -62.09 24.18
N HIS A 858 29.62 -60.92 24.26
CA HIS A 858 29.76 -59.89 23.22
C HIS A 858 31.26 -59.57 23.02
N PRO A 859 31.77 -59.40 21.79
CA PRO A 859 33.22 -59.17 21.54
C PRO A 859 33.83 -57.94 22.23
N GLU A 860 33.00 -57.03 22.72
CA GLU A 860 33.40 -55.85 23.51
C GLU A 860 33.54 -56.12 25.02
N CYS A 861 33.13 -57.29 25.50
CA CYS A 861 33.30 -57.70 26.89
C CYS A 861 34.77 -58.07 27.14
N GLY A 862 35.33 -57.60 28.25
CA GLY A 862 36.72 -57.84 28.60
C GLY A 862 36.98 -59.16 29.33
N ASP A 863 38.19 -59.25 29.88
CA ASP A 863 38.77 -60.36 30.65
C ASP A 863 37.94 -60.81 31.88
N LYS A 864 36.96 -60.02 32.32
CA LYS A 864 36.08 -60.36 33.45
C LYS A 864 34.77 -61.04 33.04
N GLY A 865 34.55 -61.29 31.75
CA GLY A 865 33.40 -62.03 31.25
C GLY A 865 32.11 -61.21 31.19
N CYS A 866 30.99 -61.92 31.15
CA CYS A 866 29.65 -61.37 30.91
C CYS A 866 28.55 -62.22 31.57
N ASP A 867 27.41 -61.57 31.82
CA ASP A 867 26.17 -62.21 32.28
C ASP A 867 25.26 -62.62 31.09
N GLY A 868 25.73 -62.43 29.86
CA GLY A 868 25.01 -62.77 28.63
C GLY A 868 25.65 -62.21 27.35
N PRO A 869 25.13 -62.57 26.16
CA PRO A 869 25.76 -62.29 24.87
C PRO A 869 25.62 -60.83 24.37
N LYS A 870 24.95 -59.94 25.12
CA LYS A 870 24.72 -58.55 24.70
C LYS A 870 25.78 -57.59 25.28
N ALA A 871 26.07 -56.52 24.54
CA ALA A 871 27.11 -55.54 24.89
C ALA A 871 26.85 -54.75 26.19
N ASP A 872 25.64 -54.81 26.74
CA ASP A 872 25.21 -54.24 28.01
C ASP A 872 25.19 -55.26 29.17
N GLN A 873 25.57 -56.51 28.90
CA GLN A 873 25.73 -57.59 29.89
C GLN A 873 27.22 -57.90 30.18
N CYS A 874 28.13 -57.01 29.78
CA CYS A 874 29.58 -57.17 30.00
C CYS A 874 30.02 -56.65 31.38
N LEU A 875 30.73 -57.48 32.15
CA LEU A 875 31.24 -57.11 33.48
C LEU A 875 32.40 -56.09 33.39
N ASN A 876 33.21 -56.14 32.33
CA ASN A 876 34.06 -55.04 31.90
C ASN A 876 34.11 -54.90 30.37
N CYS A 877 34.68 -53.81 29.88
CA CYS A 877 34.79 -53.50 28.44
C CYS A 877 36.24 -53.60 27.98
N VAL A 878 36.47 -54.13 26.77
CA VAL A 878 37.79 -54.12 26.10
C VAL A 878 38.22 -52.67 25.82
N HIS A 879 37.35 -51.90 25.16
CA HIS A 879 37.65 -50.54 24.70
C HIS A 879 37.02 -49.46 25.60
N PHE A 880 35.75 -49.12 25.40
CA PHE A 880 35.09 -48.04 26.14
C PHE A 880 33.76 -48.46 26.76
N SER A 881 33.50 -47.95 27.97
CA SER A 881 32.17 -47.98 28.59
C SER A 881 31.36 -46.71 28.28
N LEU A 882 30.12 -46.91 27.81
CA LEU A 882 29.12 -45.88 27.63
C LEU A 882 28.11 -45.95 28.79
N GLY A 883 27.74 -44.80 29.35
CA GLY A 883 26.84 -44.70 30.50
C GLY A 883 27.51 -44.92 31.86
N ASN A 884 26.72 -45.34 32.85
CA ASN A 884 27.16 -45.81 34.17
C ASN A 884 26.16 -46.87 34.69
N VAL A 885 26.48 -47.54 35.82
CA VAL A 885 25.67 -48.65 36.36
C VAL A 885 24.20 -48.24 36.66
N LYS A 886 23.94 -46.98 37.03
CA LYS A 886 22.57 -46.46 37.27
C LYS A 886 21.82 -46.03 36.00
N THR A 887 22.44 -46.09 34.81
CA THR A 887 21.84 -45.64 33.54
C THR A 887 21.91 -46.70 32.44
N SER A 888 22.12 -47.97 32.82
CA SER A 888 22.68 -49.03 31.98
C SER A 888 24.10 -48.70 31.45
N ARG A 889 24.99 -49.69 31.51
CA ARG A 889 26.38 -49.62 31.06
C ARG A 889 26.52 -50.48 29.82
N LYS A 890 26.91 -49.89 28.69
CA LYS A 890 27.16 -50.62 27.44
C LYS A 890 28.62 -50.52 27.02
N CYS A 891 29.23 -51.63 26.63
CA CYS A 891 30.57 -51.66 26.06
C CYS A 891 30.55 -51.38 24.56
N VAL A 892 31.50 -50.56 24.08
CA VAL A 892 31.63 -50.15 22.67
C VAL A 892 33.11 -50.00 22.28
N SER A 893 33.45 -50.38 21.05
CA SER A 893 34.79 -50.23 20.46
C SER A 893 35.09 -48.77 20.15
N VAL A 894 34.09 -48.02 19.71
CA VAL A 894 34.17 -46.60 19.38
C VAL A 894 33.01 -45.86 20.07
N CYS A 895 33.31 -44.68 20.63
CA CYS A 895 32.29 -43.87 21.27
C CYS A 895 31.32 -43.24 20.25
N PRO A 896 30.00 -43.22 20.53
CA PRO A 896 29.01 -42.66 19.62
C PRO A 896 29.08 -41.14 19.54
N LEU A 897 28.53 -40.58 18.45
CA LEU A 897 28.49 -39.13 18.21
C LEU A 897 27.98 -38.35 19.43
N GLY A 898 28.69 -37.26 19.73
CA GLY A 898 28.53 -36.45 20.93
C GLY A 898 29.37 -36.89 22.13
N TYR A 899 30.18 -37.95 21.98
CA TYR A 899 31.12 -38.43 22.99
C TYR A 899 32.50 -38.72 22.39
N PHE A 900 33.56 -38.56 23.17
CA PHE A 900 34.93 -38.98 22.85
C PHE A 900 35.39 -40.10 23.79
N GLY A 901 36.32 -40.93 23.32
CA GLY A 901 36.94 -41.97 24.12
C GLY A 901 38.00 -41.40 25.06
N ASP A 902 37.74 -41.43 26.37
CA ASP A 902 38.80 -41.29 27.38
C ASP A 902 39.48 -42.65 27.56
N THR A 903 40.70 -42.75 27.06
CA THR A 903 41.53 -43.96 27.11
C THR A 903 42.07 -44.26 28.51
N ALA A 904 42.31 -43.24 29.33
CA ALA A 904 42.79 -43.40 30.70
C ALA A 904 41.68 -43.93 31.63
N ALA A 905 40.43 -43.52 31.41
CA ALA A 905 39.26 -44.00 32.16
C ALA A 905 38.45 -45.11 31.45
N ARG A 906 38.92 -45.61 30.29
CA ARG A 906 38.23 -46.58 29.40
C ARG A 906 36.71 -46.32 29.28
N ARG A 907 36.34 -45.07 28.99
CA ARG A 907 34.93 -44.67 28.91
C ARG A 907 34.66 -43.52 27.93
N CYS A 908 33.44 -43.47 27.43
CA CYS A 908 32.97 -42.38 26.60
C CYS A 908 32.60 -41.17 27.46
N ARG A 909 33.30 -40.04 27.27
CA ARG A 909 32.99 -38.75 27.90
C ARG A 909 32.27 -37.84 26.89
N ARG A 910 31.28 -37.07 27.34
CA ARG A 910 30.47 -36.20 26.48
C ARG A 910 31.28 -35.00 25.99
N CYS A 911 31.17 -34.69 24.68
CA CYS A 911 31.72 -33.49 24.07
C CYS A 911 31.08 -32.20 24.65
N TYR A 912 31.68 -31.05 24.35
CA TYR A 912 31.11 -29.74 24.71
C TYR A 912 29.74 -29.48 24.05
N LYS A 913 28.95 -28.54 24.58
CA LYS A 913 27.60 -28.22 24.07
C LYS A 913 27.69 -27.76 22.60
N GLY A 914 26.82 -28.27 21.74
CA GLY A 914 26.81 -28.01 20.30
C GLY A 914 27.75 -28.92 19.48
N CYS A 915 28.74 -29.56 20.11
CA CYS A 915 29.74 -30.37 19.43
C CYS A 915 29.26 -31.81 19.16
N GLU A 916 29.59 -32.34 17.97
CA GLU A 916 29.21 -33.67 17.48
C GLU A 916 30.38 -34.66 17.51
N THR A 917 31.56 -34.29 17.01
CA THR A 917 32.80 -35.05 17.23
C THR A 917 33.85 -34.15 17.89
N CYS A 918 34.59 -34.68 18.85
CA CYS A 918 35.56 -33.91 19.63
C CYS A 918 36.78 -34.75 20.01
N SER A 919 37.92 -34.09 20.19
CA SER A 919 39.14 -34.68 20.77
C SER A 919 39.19 -34.58 22.29
N GLY A 920 38.25 -33.84 22.90
CA GLY A 920 38.21 -33.61 24.34
C GLY A 920 36.99 -32.81 24.80
N ARG A 921 37.05 -32.29 26.04
CA ARG A 921 35.91 -31.65 26.72
C ARG A 921 35.90 -30.12 26.64
N SER A 922 36.98 -29.50 26.14
CA SER A 922 37.06 -28.05 25.91
C SER A 922 36.08 -27.61 24.81
N PRO A 923 35.54 -26.37 24.84
CA PRO A 923 34.86 -25.78 23.69
C PRO A 923 35.71 -25.81 22.41
N THR A 924 37.03 -25.62 22.53
CA THR A 924 38.03 -25.55 21.45
C THR A 924 38.57 -26.90 21.00
N GLN A 925 38.04 -28.00 21.52
CA GLN A 925 38.42 -29.37 21.14
C GLN A 925 37.36 -30.02 20.22
N CYS A 926 36.59 -29.20 19.50
CA CYS A 926 35.53 -29.69 18.62
C CYS A 926 35.99 -29.86 17.17
N LEU A 927 35.75 -31.05 16.62
CA LEU A 927 36.15 -31.46 15.28
C LEU A 927 34.99 -31.38 14.28
N SER A 928 33.75 -31.60 14.73
CA SER A 928 32.54 -31.34 13.92
C SER A 928 31.36 -30.88 14.78
N CYS A 929 30.47 -30.07 14.19
CA CYS A 929 29.33 -29.47 14.88
C CYS A 929 28.02 -30.20 14.59
N ARG A 930 27.12 -30.23 15.58
CA ARG A 930 25.77 -30.77 15.40
C ARG A 930 24.97 -29.87 14.48
N ARG A 931 24.01 -30.46 13.76
CA ARG A 931 23.00 -29.72 12.98
C ARG A 931 22.41 -28.55 13.80
N GLY A 932 22.48 -27.34 13.24
CA GLY A 932 22.08 -26.09 13.92
C GLY A 932 23.23 -25.30 14.56
N PHE A 933 24.48 -25.73 14.38
CA PHE A 933 25.70 -24.99 14.76
C PHE A 933 26.68 -24.95 13.58
N TYR A 934 27.47 -23.88 13.51
CA TYR A 934 28.53 -23.68 12.52
C TYR A 934 29.90 -23.90 13.17
N HIS A 935 30.85 -24.51 12.45
CA HIS A 935 32.21 -24.71 12.92
C HIS A 935 33.07 -23.47 12.64
N HIS A 936 33.69 -22.93 13.67
CA HIS A 936 34.66 -21.84 13.56
C HIS A 936 36.07 -22.42 13.52
N GLN A 937 36.57 -22.70 12.32
CA GLN A 937 37.81 -23.48 12.10
C GLN A 937 39.02 -22.94 12.87
N GLU A 938 39.20 -21.62 12.95
CA GLU A 938 40.34 -21.00 13.66
C GLU A 938 40.29 -21.16 15.20
N MET A 939 39.11 -21.45 15.76
CA MET A 939 38.92 -21.65 17.21
C MET A 939 38.59 -23.10 17.57
N ASN A 940 38.28 -23.95 16.58
CA ASN A 940 37.74 -25.30 16.76
C ASN A 940 36.54 -25.36 17.73
N THR A 941 35.66 -24.36 17.62
CA THR A 941 34.44 -24.20 18.41
C THR A 941 33.19 -24.27 17.53
N CYS A 942 32.08 -24.75 18.11
CA CYS A 942 30.76 -24.65 17.50
C CYS A 942 30.02 -23.42 17.99
N VAL A 943 29.56 -22.59 17.06
CA VAL A 943 28.80 -21.35 17.34
C VAL A 943 27.42 -21.41 16.68
N THR A 944 26.41 -20.76 17.27
CA THR A 944 25.08 -20.64 16.65
C THR A 944 25.00 -19.52 15.61
N PHE A 945 25.92 -18.56 15.69
CA PHE A 945 26.08 -17.43 14.76
C PHE A 945 27.57 -17.15 14.58
N CYS A 946 28.01 -16.83 13.37
CA CYS A 946 29.41 -16.50 13.12
C CYS A 946 29.78 -15.10 13.66
N PRO A 947 31.02 -14.90 14.15
CA PRO A 947 31.46 -13.62 14.70
C PRO A 947 31.69 -12.57 13.60
N ALA A 948 31.81 -11.30 13.98
CA ALA A 948 32.09 -10.21 13.04
C ALA A 948 33.39 -10.47 12.24
N GLY A 949 33.40 -10.09 10.96
CA GLY A 949 34.43 -10.49 10.00
C GLY A 949 34.23 -11.87 9.35
N PHE A 950 33.21 -12.63 9.77
CA PHE A 950 32.84 -13.92 9.19
C PHE A 950 31.34 -13.98 8.84
N TYR A 951 30.99 -14.81 7.87
CA TYR A 951 29.62 -15.21 7.54
C TYR A 951 29.42 -16.71 7.74
N ALA A 952 28.16 -17.14 7.85
CA ALA A 952 27.79 -18.54 7.92
C ALA A 952 27.63 -19.11 6.50
N ASP A 953 28.43 -20.12 6.15
CA ASP A 953 28.17 -20.93 4.97
C ASP A 953 27.16 -22.04 5.33
N GLU A 954 25.97 -21.95 4.72
CA GLU A 954 24.91 -22.93 4.89
C GLU A 954 25.21 -24.30 4.26
N SER A 955 26.15 -24.38 3.31
CA SER A 955 26.45 -25.61 2.58
C SER A 955 27.39 -26.55 3.35
N GLN A 956 28.50 -26.05 3.89
CA GLN A 956 29.46 -26.83 4.68
C GLN A 956 29.27 -26.66 6.19
N LYS A 957 28.39 -25.75 6.64
CA LYS A 957 28.18 -25.36 8.05
C LYS A 957 29.46 -24.82 8.71
N ASN A 958 30.23 -24.03 7.96
CA ASN A 958 31.45 -23.37 8.42
C ASN A 958 31.21 -21.85 8.63
N CYS A 959 32.01 -21.23 9.49
CA CYS A 959 32.18 -19.77 9.49
C CYS A 959 33.32 -19.39 8.54
N LEU A 960 33.01 -18.72 7.44
CA LEU A 960 33.97 -18.28 6.41
C LEU A 960 34.23 -16.77 6.50
N LYS A 961 35.41 -16.28 6.09
CA LYS A 961 35.79 -14.87 6.24
C LYS A 961 35.13 -13.96 5.20
N CYS A 962 34.84 -12.72 5.60
CA CYS A 962 34.44 -11.64 4.70
C CYS A 962 35.65 -11.03 3.96
N HIS A 963 35.38 -10.32 2.85
CA HIS A 963 36.37 -9.51 2.14
C HIS A 963 37.07 -8.50 3.09
N PRO A 964 38.37 -8.19 2.93
CA PRO A 964 39.09 -7.33 3.88
C PRO A 964 38.53 -5.92 4.13
N SER A 965 37.82 -5.27 3.19
CA SER A 965 37.13 -3.98 3.43
C SER A 965 35.81 -4.12 4.22
N CYS A 966 35.31 -5.34 4.39
CA CYS A 966 34.01 -5.63 4.98
C CYS A 966 34.09 -5.97 6.49
N LYS A 967 33.16 -5.42 7.28
CA LYS A 967 33.03 -5.65 8.74
C LYS A 967 31.96 -6.71 9.06
N LYS A 968 30.92 -6.83 8.22
CA LYS A 968 29.94 -7.93 8.18
C LYS A 968 29.46 -8.18 6.75
N CYS A 969 29.54 -9.42 6.28
CA CYS A 969 29.03 -9.91 4.99
C CYS A 969 27.96 -10.97 5.20
N VAL A 970 27.30 -11.40 4.12
CA VAL A 970 26.24 -12.41 4.13
C VAL A 970 26.34 -13.28 2.87
N ASP A 971 26.20 -14.60 3.01
CA ASP A 971 26.23 -15.64 1.96
C ASP A 971 27.57 -15.79 1.17
N GLU A 972 28.29 -14.69 0.92
CA GLU A 972 29.53 -14.60 0.13
C GLU A 972 30.50 -13.56 0.74
N PRO A 973 31.83 -13.67 0.53
CA PRO A 973 32.80 -12.76 1.14
C PRO A 973 32.65 -11.30 0.66
N GLU A 974 32.32 -11.10 -0.62
CA GLU A 974 32.21 -9.78 -1.26
C GLU A 974 30.88 -9.08 -1.00
N ARG A 975 29.86 -9.84 -0.59
CA ARG A 975 28.49 -9.38 -0.33
C ARG A 975 28.39 -8.79 1.07
N CYS A 976 28.97 -7.61 1.22
CA CYS A 976 29.00 -6.86 2.46
C CYS A 976 27.65 -6.20 2.80
N ILE A 977 27.38 -6.06 4.10
CA ILE A 977 26.25 -5.34 4.68
C ILE A 977 26.66 -4.28 5.71
N VAL A 978 27.89 -4.32 6.22
CA VAL A 978 28.50 -3.27 7.06
C VAL A 978 29.99 -3.17 6.73
N CYS A 979 30.46 -1.99 6.34
CA CYS A 979 31.86 -1.74 5.99
C CYS A 979 32.76 -1.47 7.21
N LYS A 980 34.07 -1.55 7.00
CA LYS A 980 35.06 -1.00 7.95
C LYS A 980 35.16 0.52 7.77
N GLU A 981 35.70 1.21 8.77
CA GLU A 981 35.93 2.66 8.70
C GLU A 981 36.87 3.02 7.54
N GLY A 982 36.56 4.10 6.80
CA GLY A 982 37.20 4.47 5.54
C GLY A 982 36.60 3.81 4.29
N PHE A 983 35.45 3.13 4.41
CA PHE A 983 34.72 2.54 3.29
C PHE A 983 33.20 2.74 3.43
N SER A 984 32.56 3.18 2.34
CA SER A 984 31.10 3.27 2.18
C SER A 984 30.52 2.03 1.51
N LEU A 985 29.26 1.71 1.83
CA LEU A 985 28.56 0.55 1.28
C LEU A 985 27.84 0.91 -0.03
N ALA A 986 28.32 0.39 -1.16
CA ALA A 986 27.73 0.61 -2.48
C ALA A 986 27.43 -0.72 -3.17
N ARG A 987 26.18 -0.90 -3.64
CA ARG A 987 25.69 -2.10 -4.37
C ARG A 987 25.93 -3.46 -3.68
N GLY A 988 26.19 -3.47 -2.37
CA GLY A 988 26.49 -4.69 -1.60
C GLY A 988 27.98 -4.98 -1.44
N SER A 989 28.88 -4.07 -1.80
CA SER A 989 30.32 -4.16 -1.53
C SER A 989 30.84 -2.84 -0.94
N CYS A 990 32.02 -2.88 -0.32
CA CYS A 990 32.59 -1.72 0.38
C CYS A 990 33.62 -1.00 -0.49
N ILE A 991 33.23 0.15 -1.01
CA ILE A 991 34.08 1.07 -1.78
C ILE A 991 34.79 2.05 -0.83
N PRO A 992 36.02 2.50 -1.11
CA PRO A 992 36.69 3.52 -0.30
C PRO A 992 35.87 4.82 -0.19
N ASP A 993 35.96 5.47 0.97
CA ASP A 993 35.43 6.83 1.15
C ASP A 993 36.32 7.84 0.41
N CYS A 994 35.93 8.23 -0.80
CA CYS A 994 36.67 9.20 -1.62
C CYS A 994 36.50 10.64 -1.12
N GLU A 995 37.59 11.43 -1.16
CA GLU A 995 37.59 12.81 -0.67
C GLU A 995 36.78 13.77 -1.57
N PRO A 996 36.18 14.85 -1.02
CA PRO A 996 35.45 15.84 -1.81
C PRO A 996 36.30 16.41 -2.96
N GLY A 997 35.80 16.28 -4.19
CA GLY A 997 36.55 16.56 -5.42
C GLY A 997 36.99 15.29 -6.17
N THR A 998 36.72 14.09 -5.64
CA THR A 998 36.98 12.80 -6.29
C THR A 998 35.75 11.89 -6.31
N TYR A 999 35.67 10.97 -7.28
CA TYR A 999 34.68 9.88 -7.38
C TYR A 999 35.38 8.52 -7.28
N PHE A 1000 34.66 7.46 -6.89
CA PHE A 1000 35.23 6.12 -6.94
C PHE A 1000 35.15 5.54 -8.36
N ASP A 1001 36.31 5.36 -8.99
CA ASP A 1001 36.43 4.72 -10.29
C ASP A 1001 36.41 3.19 -10.14
N SER A 1002 35.36 2.56 -10.66
CA SER A 1002 35.15 1.11 -10.54
C SER A 1002 36.00 0.26 -11.48
N GLU A 1003 36.59 0.83 -12.53
CA GLU A 1003 37.48 0.09 -13.44
C GLU A 1003 38.93 0.15 -12.94
N LEU A 1004 39.33 1.29 -12.37
CA LEU A 1004 40.68 1.53 -11.85
C LEU A 1004 40.81 1.27 -10.34
N ILE A 1005 39.71 0.96 -9.65
CA ILE A 1005 39.59 0.63 -8.22
C ILE A 1005 40.31 1.67 -7.33
N LYS A 1006 40.08 2.95 -7.63
CA LYS A 1006 40.71 4.10 -6.95
C LYS A 1006 39.79 5.31 -6.99
N CYS A 1007 40.06 6.32 -6.18
CA CYS A 1007 39.42 7.61 -6.34
C CYS A 1007 40.02 8.33 -7.56
N GLY A 1008 39.19 8.68 -8.55
CA GLY A 1008 39.54 9.53 -9.69
C GLY A 1008 39.08 10.97 -9.44
N GLU A 1009 39.74 11.96 -10.03
CA GLU A 1009 39.35 13.37 -9.86
C GLU A 1009 38.02 13.66 -10.57
N CYS A 1010 37.16 14.44 -9.93
CA CYS A 1010 35.96 14.99 -10.57
C CYS A 1010 36.34 15.94 -11.70
N HIS A 1011 35.47 16.07 -12.70
CA HIS A 1011 35.59 17.18 -13.64
C HIS A 1011 35.62 18.51 -12.88
N HIS A 1012 36.58 19.39 -13.19
CA HIS A 1012 36.90 20.63 -12.45
C HIS A 1012 35.74 21.63 -12.21
N THR A 1013 34.58 21.44 -12.84
CA THR A 1013 33.36 22.21 -12.61
C THR A 1013 32.50 21.67 -11.45
N CYS A 1014 32.74 20.44 -11.02
CA CYS A 1014 32.08 19.80 -9.90
C CYS A 1014 32.90 19.98 -8.60
N GLN A 1015 32.22 20.21 -7.48
CA GLN A 1015 32.79 20.06 -6.13
C GLN A 1015 32.68 18.60 -5.66
N THR A 1016 31.62 17.90 -6.07
CA THR A 1016 31.42 16.46 -5.88
C THR A 1016 30.71 15.90 -7.12
N CYS A 1017 31.00 14.65 -7.49
CA CYS A 1017 30.52 14.01 -8.70
C CYS A 1017 30.30 12.50 -8.49
N VAL A 1018 29.59 11.85 -9.41
CA VAL A 1018 29.45 10.37 -9.45
C VAL A 1018 30.38 9.70 -10.47
N GLY A 1019 31.04 10.49 -11.32
CA GLY A 1019 31.90 10.03 -12.41
C GLY A 1019 32.77 11.17 -12.96
N PRO A 1020 33.65 10.88 -13.94
CA PRO A 1020 34.62 11.84 -14.46
C PRO A 1020 34.02 12.90 -15.39
N SER A 1021 32.77 12.77 -15.85
CA SER A 1021 32.19 13.70 -16.82
C SER A 1021 31.60 14.95 -16.18
N ARG A 1022 31.56 16.04 -16.96
CA ARG A 1022 30.99 17.34 -16.53
C ARG A 1022 29.45 17.31 -16.37
N GLU A 1023 28.80 16.28 -16.89
CA GLU A 1023 27.38 15.95 -16.74
C GLU A 1023 27.09 15.04 -15.54
N GLU A 1024 28.12 14.66 -14.76
CA GLU A 1024 28.02 13.76 -13.60
C GLU A 1024 28.26 14.48 -12.26
N CYS A 1025 28.12 15.81 -12.24
CA CYS A 1025 28.26 16.61 -11.03
C CYS A 1025 27.07 16.44 -10.07
N ILE A 1026 27.34 16.18 -8.79
CA ILE A 1026 26.35 16.22 -7.71
C ILE A 1026 26.24 17.65 -7.15
N HIS A 1027 27.38 18.32 -6.94
CA HIS A 1027 27.47 19.71 -6.53
C HIS A 1027 28.48 20.45 -7.41
N CYS A 1028 28.22 21.73 -7.70
CA CYS A 1028 29.13 22.55 -8.49
C CYS A 1028 30.25 23.16 -7.66
N ALA A 1029 31.42 23.30 -8.28
CA ALA A 1029 32.55 24.04 -7.73
C ALA A 1029 32.17 25.53 -7.54
N ALA A 1030 32.95 26.24 -6.71
CA ALA A 1030 32.71 27.66 -6.45
C ALA A 1030 32.69 28.47 -7.75
N ASN A 1031 31.69 29.35 -7.89
CA ASN A 1031 31.38 30.14 -9.09
C ASN A 1031 30.81 29.37 -10.30
N PHE A 1032 30.51 28.07 -10.16
CA PHE A 1032 29.73 27.32 -11.15
C PHE A 1032 28.26 27.19 -10.72
N HIS A 1033 27.37 27.10 -11.71
CA HIS A 1033 25.93 27.02 -11.55
C HIS A 1033 25.40 25.65 -11.99
N PHE A 1034 24.45 25.08 -11.26
CA PHE A 1034 23.84 23.81 -11.63
C PHE A 1034 22.73 24.02 -12.67
N GLN A 1035 22.87 23.40 -13.85
CA GLN A 1035 21.85 23.41 -14.90
C GLN A 1035 21.85 22.05 -15.61
N ASP A 1036 20.70 21.38 -15.69
CA ASP A 1036 20.53 20.14 -16.48
C ASP A 1036 21.62 19.07 -16.20
N TRP A 1037 21.87 18.78 -14.92
CA TRP A 1037 22.90 17.82 -14.39
C TRP A 1037 24.38 18.17 -14.61
N LYS A 1038 24.68 19.27 -15.30
CA LYS A 1038 26.04 19.80 -15.49
C LYS A 1038 26.26 21.08 -14.70
N CYS A 1039 27.52 21.35 -14.39
CA CYS A 1039 27.94 22.59 -13.75
C CYS A 1039 28.53 23.56 -14.78
N VAL A 1040 27.84 24.68 -14.99
CA VAL A 1040 28.14 25.67 -16.04
C VAL A 1040 28.66 26.98 -15.43
N PRO A 1041 29.63 27.67 -16.06
CA PRO A 1041 30.21 28.91 -15.51
C PRO A 1041 29.24 30.11 -15.53
N ALA A 1042 28.15 30.01 -16.31
CA ALA A 1042 27.00 30.90 -16.28
C ALA A 1042 25.78 30.13 -16.77
N CYS A 1043 24.58 30.55 -16.36
CA CYS A 1043 23.34 29.99 -16.89
C CYS A 1043 23.16 30.29 -18.38
N GLY A 1044 22.64 29.32 -19.14
CA GLY A 1044 22.41 29.47 -20.58
C GLY A 1044 21.27 30.44 -20.91
N GLU A 1045 21.13 30.79 -22.20
CA GLU A 1045 20.01 31.61 -22.66
C GLU A 1045 18.65 31.00 -22.28
N GLY A 1046 17.73 31.84 -21.82
CA GLY A 1046 16.46 31.41 -21.25
C GLY A 1046 16.54 30.94 -19.79
N PHE A 1047 17.66 31.13 -19.09
CA PHE A 1047 17.82 30.80 -17.66
C PHE A 1047 18.45 31.97 -16.86
N TYR A 1048 18.26 31.97 -15.54
CA TYR A 1048 18.84 32.91 -14.58
C TYR A 1048 19.31 32.17 -13.30
N PRO A 1049 20.36 32.66 -12.63
CA PRO A 1049 20.87 32.04 -11.41
C PRO A 1049 20.03 32.42 -10.19
N GLU A 1050 19.64 31.43 -9.39
CA GLU A 1050 18.95 31.57 -8.10
C GLU A 1050 19.77 30.92 -6.98
N GLU A 1051 19.74 31.51 -5.77
CA GLU A 1051 20.31 30.91 -4.56
C GLU A 1051 19.25 30.04 -3.85
N MET A 1052 19.55 28.76 -3.69
CA MET A 1052 18.66 27.78 -3.05
C MET A 1052 19.14 27.46 -1.62
N PRO A 1053 18.30 27.64 -0.58
CA PRO A 1053 18.69 27.33 0.79
C PRO A 1053 19.15 25.87 0.94
N GLY A 1054 20.37 25.67 1.45
CA GLY A 1054 20.96 24.36 1.67
C GLY A 1054 21.84 23.80 0.53
N LEU A 1055 21.99 24.52 -0.59
CA LEU A 1055 22.97 24.17 -1.64
C LEU A 1055 24.19 25.12 -1.60
N PRO A 1056 25.43 24.62 -1.84
CA PRO A 1056 26.64 25.44 -1.82
C PRO A 1056 26.87 26.25 -3.11
N HIS A 1057 25.99 26.11 -4.10
CA HIS A 1057 26.10 26.72 -5.43
C HIS A 1057 24.73 27.20 -5.92
N LYS A 1058 24.73 28.08 -6.92
CA LYS A 1058 23.50 28.65 -7.50
C LYS A 1058 22.90 27.71 -8.54
N VAL A 1059 21.57 27.68 -8.65
CA VAL A 1059 20.84 26.83 -9.59
C VAL A 1059 20.27 27.69 -10.72
N CYS A 1060 20.37 27.22 -11.96
CA CYS A 1060 19.84 27.91 -13.13
C CYS A 1060 18.33 27.64 -13.28
N ARG A 1061 17.50 28.61 -12.91
CA ARG A 1061 16.05 28.60 -13.12
C ARG A 1061 15.72 29.07 -14.53
N ARG A 1062 14.70 28.50 -15.16
CA ARG A 1062 14.23 28.91 -16.49
C ARG A 1062 13.43 30.23 -16.41
N CYS A 1063 13.62 31.10 -17.39
CA CYS A 1063 12.85 32.33 -17.59
C CYS A 1063 11.42 32.02 -18.11
N ASP A 1064 10.52 33.00 -18.01
CA ASP A 1064 9.18 32.91 -18.60
C ASP A 1064 9.26 32.63 -20.13
N GLU A 1065 8.27 31.96 -20.70
CA GLU A 1065 8.45 31.27 -22.00
C GLU A 1065 8.72 32.20 -23.20
N SER A 1066 8.20 33.45 -23.19
CA SER A 1066 8.49 34.47 -24.21
C SER A 1066 9.85 35.19 -24.02
N CYS A 1067 10.51 34.96 -22.89
CA CYS A 1067 11.75 35.61 -22.50
C CYS A 1067 13.00 34.82 -22.97
N LEU A 1068 14.04 35.54 -23.40
CA LEU A 1068 15.33 35.01 -23.84
C LEU A 1068 16.45 35.28 -22.81
N SER A 1069 16.37 36.35 -22.03
CA SER A 1069 17.19 36.53 -20.82
C SER A 1069 16.42 37.27 -19.74
N CYS A 1070 16.50 36.78 -18.50
CA CYS A 1070 15.88 37.38 -17.32
C CYS A 1070 16.88 37.43 -16.15
N GLU A 1071 16.59 38.21 -15.12
CA GLU A 1071 17.52 38.44 -14.00
C GLU A 1071 16.78 38.40 -12.65
N GLY A 1072 17.20 37.53 -11.73
CA GLY A 1072 16.67 37.45 -10.37
C GLY A 1072 15.20 37.01 -10.22
N SER A 1073 14.44 36.90 -11.31
CA SER A 1073 13.11 36.30 -11.36
C SER A 1073 12.74 35.96 -12.80
N SER A 1074 11.98 34.88 -13.03
CA SER A 1074 11.53 34.47 -14.37
C SER A 1074 10.71 35.57 -15.09
N ARG A 1075 10.02 36.39 -14.29
CA ARG A 1075 9.17 37.53 -14.70
C ARG A 1075 9.92 38.85 -14.88
N LYS A 1076 11.23 38.90 -14.62
CA LYS A 1076 12.06 40.11 -14.82
C LYS A 1076 12.93 39.94 -16.06
N CYS A 1077 12.28 39.96 -17.22
CA CYS A 1077 12.93 39.80 -18.52
C CYS A 1077 13.68 41.06 -18.95
N SER A 1078 14.85 40.87 -19.56
CA SER A 1078 15.72 41.91 -20.15
C SER A 1078 15.89 41.78 -21.67
N ARG A 1079 15.63 40.59 -22.26
CA ARG A 1079 15.67 40.35 -23.71
C ARG A 1079 14.64 39.32 -24.11
N CYS A 1080 13.91 39.57 -25.20
CA CYS A 1080 12.84 38.70 -25.68
C CYS A 1080 13.30 37.70 -26.75
N LYS A 1081 12.54 36.62 -26.92
CA LYS A 1081 12.71 35.69 -28.05
C LYS A 1081 12.26 36.35 -29.36
N VAL A 1082 12.77 35.85 -30.49
CA VAL A 1082 12.38 36.31 -31.83
C VAL A 1082 10.86 36.22 -31.99
N GLY A 1083 10.24 37.27 -32.51
CA GLY A 1083 8.78 37.42 -32.57
C GLY A 1083 8.14 38.10 -31.35
N PHE A 1084 8.92 38.47 -30.33
CA PHE A 1084 8.44 39.19 -29.15
C PHE A 1084 9.22 40.51 -28.90
N THR A 1085 8.53 41.52 -28.39
CA THR A 1085 9.03 42.85 -28.04
C THR A 1085 8.97 43.06 -26.53
N LEU A 1086 10.00 43.70 -25.98
CA LEU A 1086 10.10 43.98 -24.54
C LEU A 1086 9.25 45.20 -24.17
N LEU A 1087 8.39 45.04 -23.16
CA LEU A 1087 7.57 46.10 -22.60
C LEU A 1087 7.58 45.98 -21.07
N GLY A 1088 8.18 46.98 -20.42
CA GLY A 1088 8.61 46.84 -19.02
C GLY A 1088 9.64 45.73 -18.89
N ASN A 1089 9.41 44.79 -17.96
CA ASN A 1089 10.26 43.61 -17.78
C ASN A 1089 9.63 42.34 -18.40
N THR A 1090 8.77 42.49 -19.40
CA THR A 1090 7.92 41.40 -19.94
C THR A 1090 7.89 41.40 -21.47
N CYS A 1091 7.81 40.21 -22.07
CA CYS A 1091 7.87 40.03 -23.52
C CYS A 1091 6.50 39.71 -24.12
N ILE A 1092 6.02 40.58 -25.01
CA ILE A 1092 4.74 40.44 -25.72
C ILE A 1092 4.97 40.18 -27.21
N THR A 1093 4.05 39.50 -27.91
CA THR A 1093 4.24 39.19 -29.34
C THR A 1093 4.23 40.44 -30.21
N ASN A 1094 5.11 40.46 -31.22
CA ASN A 1094 5.31 41.58 -32.13
C ASN A 1094 4.38 41.51 -33.37
N HIS A 1095 3.13 41.09 -33.17
CA HIS A 1095 2.13 41.13 -34.23
C HIS A 1095 1.67 42.57 -34.45
N THR A 1096 2.07 43.14 -35.58
CA THR A 1096 1.40 44.31 -36.15
C THR A 1096 -0.08 44.01 -36.37
N CYS A 1097 -0.93 45.02 -36.21
CA CYS A 1097 -2.37 44.91 -36.49
C CYS A 1097 -2.63 44.84 -38.01
N SER A 1098 -2.37 43.68 -38.62
CA SER A 1098 -3.05 43.29 -39.85
C SER A 1098 -4.56 43.32 -39.58
N ASN A 1099 -5.28 44.14 -40.35
CA ASN A 1099 -6.70 44.45 -40.19
C ASN A 1099 -7.03 45.35 -38.97
N ALA A 1100 -6.50 46.58 -38.98
CA ALA A 1100 -7.18 47.70 -38.34
C ALA A 1100 -8.42 48.10 -39.19
N ASP A 1101 -9.48 47.30 -39.12
CA ASP A 1101 -10.80 47.66 -39.69
C ASP A 1101 -11.31 49.00 -39.10
N GLU A 1102 -12.25 49.67 -39.77
CA GLU A 1102 -12.89 50.89 -39.28
C GLU A 1102 -13.36 50.77 -37.81
N THR A 1103 -13.86 49.59 -37.43
CA THR A 1103 -14.32 49.27 -36.08
C THR A 1103 -13.23 49.38 -35.00
N PHE A 1104 -11.96 49.19 -35.35
CA PHE A 1104 -10.82 49.38 -34.45
C PHE A 1104 -10.51 50.87 -34.24
N CYS A 1105 -10.48 51.66 -35.32
CA CYS A 1105 -10.26 53.11 -35.20
C CYS A 1105 -11.45 53.82 -34.54
N GLU A 1106 -12.70 53.42 -34.82
CA GLU A 1106 -13.87 53.88 -34.07
C GLU A 1106 -13.84 53.46 -32.59
N MET A 1107 -13.30 52.28 -32.24
CA MET A 1107 -13.07 51.91 -30.83
C MET A 1107 -12.08 52.87 -30.15
N VAL A 1108 -10.96 53.20 -30.80
CA VAL A 1108 -9.93 54.13 -30.27
C VAL A 1108 -10.49 55.55 -30.09
N LYS A 1109 -11.31 56.00 -31.04
CA LYS A 1109 -11.93 57.33 -31.12
C LYS A 1109 -13.07 57.49 -30.10
N SER A 1110 -14.03 56.55 -30.08
CA SER A 1110 -15.17 56.56 -29.14
C SER A 1110 -14.76 56.46 -27.67
N ASN A 1111 -13.67 55.74 -27.36
CA ASN A 1111 -13.14 55.61 -25.99
C ASN A 1111 -12.09 56.68 -25.63
N ARG A 1112 -11.89 57.71 -26.48
CA ARG A 1112 -10.94 58.83 -26.29
C ARG A 1112 -9.51 58.37 -25.95
N LEU A 1113 -9.06 57.22 -26.46
CA LEU A 1113 -7.80 56.63 -26.03
C LEU A 1113 -6.59 57.50 -26.41
N CYS A 1114 -6.72 58.34 -27.45
CA CYS A 1114 -5.72 59.32 -27.86
C CYS A 1114 -5.53 60.51 -26.88
N GLU A 1115 -6.40 60.68 -25.87
CA GLU A 1115 -6.17 61.64 -24.79
C GLU A 1115 -5.16 61.09 -23.73
N ARG A 1116 -4.80 59.79 -23.81
CA ARG A 1116 -3.92 59.12 -22.83
C ARG A 1116 -2.51 58.91 -23.39
N LYS A 1117 -1.50 59.50 -22.74
CA LYS A 1117 -0.08 59.49 -23.16
C LYS A 1117 0.46 58.14 -23.66
N LEU A 1118 0.05 57.01 -23.05
CA LEU A 1118 0.53 55.67 -23.41
C LEU A 1118 0.04 55.19 -24.80
N PHE A 1119 -1.15 55.61 -25.23
CA PHE A 1119 -1.80 55.12 -26.46
C PHE A 1119 -1.56 56.02 -27.68
N ILE A 1120 -1.14 57.27 -27.46
CA ILE A 1120 -0.79 58.24 -28.51
C ILE A 1120 0.25 57.68 -29.49
N GLN A 1121 1.30 57.02 -28.98
CA GLN A 1121 2.39 56.49 -29.81
C GLN A 1121 2.05 55.18 -30.54
N PHE A 1122 1.12 54.37 -30.04
CA PHE A 1122 0.93 52.98 -30.50
C PHE A 1122 -0.36 52.71 -31.29
N CYS A 1123 -1.45 53.45 -31.05
CA CYS A 1123 -2.72 53.22 -31.78
C CYS A 1123 -3.14 54.42 -32.64
N CYS A 1124 -2.97 55.64 -32.12
CA CYS A 1124 -3.53 56.84 -32.75
C CYS A 1124 -2.79 57.25 -34.03
N ARG A 1125 -1.48 57.00 -34.11
CA ARG A 1125 -0.66 57.28 -35.29
C ARG A 1125 -1.04 56.41 -36.50
N THR A 1126 -1.63 55.24 -36.26
CA THR A 1126 -2.06 54.28 -37.30
C THR A 1126 -3.37 54.72 -37.96
N CYS A 1127 -4.35 55.18 -37.17
CA CYS A 1127 -5.63 55.67 -37.70
C CYS A 1127 -5.48 57.01 -38.46
N LEU A 1128 -4.57 57.90 -38.02
CA LEU A 1128 -4.29 59.19 -38.66
C LEU A 1128 -3.65 59.10 -40.07
N LEU A 1129 -3.35 57.90 -40.57
CA LEU A 1129 -2.80 57.67 -41.91
C LEU A 1129 -3.80 57.02 -42.88
N ALA A 1130 -5.04 56.76 -42.45
CA ALA A 1130 -6.07 56.09 -43.23
C ALA A 1130 -7.30 56.96 -43.55
N GLY A 1131 -7.54 58.04 -42.81
CA GLY A 1131 -8.71 58.94 -42.92
C GLY A 1131 -9.11 59.55 -41.58
#